data_AF-A0A8C2TF03-F1
#
_entry.id   AF-A0A8C2TF03-F1
#
_cell.length_a   1.000
_cell.length_b   1.000
_cell.length_c   1.000
_cell.angle_alpha   90.00
_cell.angle_beta   90.00
_cell.angle_gamma   90.00
#
_symmetry.space_group_name_H-M   'P 1'
#
loop_
_entity.id
_entity.type
_entity.pdbx_description
1 polymer ?
#
loop_
_entity_poly.entity_id
_entity_poly.type
_entity_poly.pdbx_seq_one_letter_code
_entity_poly.pdbx_strand_id
1 'polypeptide(L)'
;MAAPPRPAPSQNGCRKGRAAPARSQDGRGCAVTSFPERADGPRCRHGNARGAGLRRGGAGWSGMEPAGATPPSCAPAREAEEPPGCPALPAERPRDGQHARNEREQAAERSGGHGPAERRAGRRPRVTVDSSKAKTSLEALKISLRQLRWREFPFGRRLPCDIYWHGVSFHDNYIFSGQVNKFPGMTEMVRKVTLSRAVRTMQDLFPVEYNFYPRSWILPEEFPLFVDEVRMMKESDPSWKPTFIVKPDGGCQGDGIYLIKDPSDVRLAGSLQSRPAVVQEYICKPLLVDKLKFDIRLYVLLKSLEPLEIYIAKDGLSRFCTEPYQEPTLKNLHQVFMHLTNYSLNIHSGNFIHSDNVNTGSKRTFSSILCRLSDRGADVKKVWSDIISLVIKTIIALTPELKVYYQSDIPAGKPGPTCFQILGFDILLMKNLKPMLLEVNANPSMRIEHEQELSPGVFENVPSPVDEEVKVAVIRDTLRLVDPQKKKRKDIQSQTSEHVSETKEDLLGAGPGGGVDYDTSKSTEPGLPSLCLKQVFPKYAKQFNYLRLVDRVAALFIRFLGVKGTTKLGPTGFRTFIRNCKLSNSSFSMASVDILYIDITRRWNSVGIDHRESGMCLQAFVEAFFFLAQKKYKSLPLHEQVASLIDFCEYHLAALDEKRLLCGRGVAEPHSGAGSNPDGESAPPVGRSPSGAGL
;
A
#
# COMPACT_ATOMS: atom_id res chain seq x y z
N MET A 1 0.69 -20.98 -58.44
CA MET A 1 0.20 -20.50 -59.76
C MET A 1 -1.03 -19.64 -59.53
N ALA A 2 -1.23 -18.63 -60.39
CA ALA A 2 -2.39 -17.72 -60.48
C ALA A 2 -2.72 -16.83 -59.25
N ALA A 3 -2.88 -15.54 -59.51
CA ALA A 3 -3.22 -14.47 -58.56
C ALA A 3 -4.64 -13.91 -58.87
N PRO A 4 -5.19 -12.95 -58.10
CA PRO A 4 -6.63 -12.68 -58.03
C PRO A 4 -7.14 -11.62 -59.04
N PRO A 5 -8.47 -11.46 -59.20
CA PRO A 5 -9.06 -10.35 -59.96
C PRO A 5 -9.09 -9.03 -59.19
N ARG A 6 -8.95 -7.92 -59.92
CA ARG A 6 -9.14 -6.52 -59.48
C ARG A 6 -10.34 -5.87 -60.19
N PRO A 7 -10.85 -4.70 -59.74
CA PRO A 7 -12.18 -4.17 -60.10
C PRO A 7 -12.17 -3.00 -61.11
N ALA A 8 -13.34 -2.72 -61.70
CA ALA A 8 -13.77 -1.45 -62.34
C ALA A 8 -15.30 -1.53 -62.63
N PRO A 9 -16.02 -0.45 -63.04
CA PRO A 9 -15.60 0.94 -63.28
C PRO A 9 -16.47 2.02 -62.60
N SER A 10 -16.11 3.29 -62.83
CA SER A 10 -16.78 4.52 -62.37
C SER A 10 -17.50 5.29 -63.49
N GLN A 11 -18.59 6.00 -63.15
CA GLN A 11 -19.20 7.10 -63.92
C GLN A 11 -20.04 8.00 -62.96
N ASN A 12 -20.33 9.30 -63.21
CA ASN A 12 -19.60 10.39 -63.87
C ASN A 12 -20.33 11.74 -63.58
N GLY A 13 -19.69 12.91 -63.79
CA GLY A 13 -20.35 14.25 -63.77
C GLY A 13 -20.20 15.06 -62.45
N CYS A 14 -19.55 16.22 -62.32
CA CYS A 14 -19.00 17.27 -63.20
C CYS A 14 -19.88 18.52 -63.46
N ARG A 15 -19.60 19.62 -62.73
CA ARG A 15 -19.46 21.03 -63.20
C ARG A 15 -19.04 21.90 -61.99
N LYS A 16 -17.89 22.59 -62.02
CA LYS A 16 -17.60 23.98 -62.47
C LYS A 16 -18.29 25.06 -61.59
N GLY A 17 -17.63 26.15 -61.17
CA GLY A 17 -16.45 26.81 -61.78
C GLY A 17 -15.44 27.47 -60.82
N ARG A 18 -14.53 28.26 -61.41
CA ARG A 18 -13.31 28.85 -60.82
C ARG A 18 -13.49 30.35 -60.51
N ALA A 19 -12.68 30.89 -59.59
CA ALA A 19 -11.82 32.07 -59.84
C ALA A 19 -10.81 32.33 -58.71
N ALA A 20 -9.65 32.88 -59.04
CA ALA A 20 -8.56 33.38 -58.19
C ALA A 20 -7.72 34.36 -59.05
N PRO A 21 -6.59 34.92 -58.59
CA PRO A 21 -6.34 35.74 -57.39
C PRO A 21 -5.75 37.14 -57.77
N ALA A 22 -5.44 38.01 -56.80
CA ALA A 22 -4.59 39.20 -57.03
C ALA A 22 -3.76 39.63 -55.79
N ARG A 23 -2.60 40.27 -56.02
CA ARG A 23 -1.65 40.84 -55.05
C ARG A 23 -1.33 42.30 -55.38
N SER A 24 -1.11 43.14 -54.36
CA SER A 24 -0.18 44.30 -54.30
C SER A 24 -0.31 44.93 -52.89
N GLN A 25 0.70 45.05 -52.02
CA GLN A 25 1.96 45.85 -52.02
C GLN A 25 1.82 47.36 -51.73
N ASP A 26 2.87 47.90 -51.10
CA ASP A 26 3.10 49.26 -50.55
C ASP A 26 2.34 49.65 -49.24
N GLY A 27 2.90 50.40 -48.27
CA GLY A 27 4.31 50.77 -48.04
C GLY A 27 4.55 52.05 -47.18
N ARG A 28 5.24 51.94 -46.01
CA ARG A 28 5.79 53.04 -45.13
C ARG A 28 4.72 53.90 -44.40
N GLY A 29 4.95 54.56 -43.24
CA GLY A 29 6.05 54.55 -42.25
C GLY A 29 5.87 55.59 -41.10
N CYS A 30 6.61 55.41 -39.99
CA CYS A 30 7.05 56.37 -38.94
C CYS A 30 6.09 57.18 -38.01
N ALA A 31 6.40 57.07 -36.69
CA ALA A 31 6.50 58.13 -35.65
C ALA A 31 5.22 58.71 -34.97
N VAL A 32 5.22 59.37 -33.77
CA VAL A 32 6.00 59.48 -32.48
C VAL A 32 5.10 60.32 -31.50
N THR A 33 5.43 60.48 -30.19
CA THR A 33 4.85 61.40 -29.13
C THR A 33 3.51 61.04 -28.43
N SER A 34 3.22 61.43 -27.17
CA SER A 34 4.05 61.78 -25.97
C SER A 34 3.22 61.89 -24.65
N PHE A 35 3.95 61.90 -23.51
CA PHE A 35 3.66 62.29 -22.10
C PHE A 35 2.88 63.63 -21.87
N PRO A 36 2.33 63.98 -20.66
CA PRO A 36 2.96 64.05 -19.30
C PRO A 36 2.14 63.37 -18.15
N GLU A 37 2.60 63.07 -16.92
CA GLU A 37 3.65 63.50 -15.95
C GLU A 37 3.24 64.55 -14.87
N ARG A 38 3.54 64.20 -13.59
CA ARG A 38 3.57 64.98 -12.30
C ARG A 38 2.30 64.90 -11.44
N ALA A 39 2.33 64.88 -10.09
CA ALA A 39 3.37 64.65 -9.04
C ALA A 39 2.64 64.28 -7.70
N ASP A 40 3.20 64.10 -6.48
CA ASP A 40 4.56 64.14 -5.89
C ASP A 40 4.65 63.18 -4.65
N GLY A 41 5.56 63.40 -3.68
CA GLY A 41 5.70 62.70 -2.38
C GLY A 41 5.20 63.50 -1.16
N PRO A 42 5.60 63.19 0.12
CA PRO A 42 6.90 62.64 0.52
C PRO A 42 6.89 61.48 1.56
N ARG A 43 8.07 61.20 2.13
CA ARG A 43 8.50 60.00 2.91
C ARG A 43 8.30 60.13 4.43
N CYS A 44 8.32 58.97 5.14
CA CYS A 44 9.20 58.61 6.30
C CYS A 44 8.56 57.47 7.13
N ARG A 45 9.24 56.66 7.96
CA ARG A 45 10.58 56.03 8.05
C ARG A 45 10.57 55.21 9.37
N HIS A 46 11.06 53.97 9.35
CA HIS A 46 11.59 53.18 10.50
C HIS A 46 10.64 52.71 11.65
N GLY A 47 10.99 51.57 12.26
CA GLY A 47 10.51 51.16 13.59
C GLY A 47 10.50 49.65 13.86
N ASN A 48 11.54 49.11 14.52
CA ASN A 48 11.50 47.78 15.16
C ASN A 48 10.56 47.78 16.39
N ALA A 49 9.91 46.66 16.72
CA ALA A 49 10.23 45.84 17.91
C ALA A 49 9.13 44.85 18.39
N ARG A 50 9.60 43.63 18.71
CA ARG A 50 9.27 42.71 19.84
C ARG A 50 8.00 42.90 20.71
N GLY A 51 7.39 41.76 21.08
CA GLY A 51 6.53 41.56 22.27
C GLY A 51 5.14 41.01 21.90
N ALA A 52 4.78 39.74 22.08
CA ALA A 52 4.63 38.94 23.31
C ALA A 52 3.49 39.43 24.24
N GLY A 53 2.50 38.56 24.54
CA GLY A 53 1.64 38.73 25.74
C GLY A 53 0.12 38.52 25.61
N LEU A 54 -0.33 37.27 25.80
CA LEU A 54 -1.49 36.83 26.60
C LEU A 54 -2.86 37.59 26.63
N ARG A 55 -3.91 36.79 26.34
CA ARG A 55 -5.16 36.52 27.13
C ARG A 55 -6.33 37.54 27.24
N ARG A 56 -7.48 37.03 26.75
CA ARG A 56 -8.83 36.90 27.38
C ARG A 56 -9.64 38.13 27.86
N GLY A 57 -10.92 38.12 27.45
CA GLY A 57 -12.06 38.83 28.06
C GLY A 57 -12.43 40.11 27.31
N GLY A 58 -13.70 40.48 27.11
CA GLY A 58 -14.98 39.82 27.41
C GLY A 58 -16.12 40.85 27.55
N ALA A 59 -17.27 40.63 26.88
CA ALA A 59 -18.42 41.56 26.75
C ALA A 59 -18.10 42.91 26.03
N GLY A 60 -19.04 43.65 25.43
CA GLY A 60 -20.48 43.43 25.17
C GLY A 60 -21.19 44.79 24.88
N TRP A 61 -22.35 44.76 24.18
CA TRP A 61 -23.29 45.89 23.89
C TRP A 61 -22.84 46.85 22.75
N SER A 62 -23.50 46.88 21.57
CA SER A 62 -24.80 47.52 21.18
C SER A 62 -24.69 49.03 20.89
N GLY A 63 -25.25 49.61 19.82
CA GLY A 63 -26.12 49.11 18.73
C GLY A 63 -26.31 50.14 17.59
N MET A 64 -27.55 50.24 17.04
CA MET A 64 -28.04 51.11 15.93
C MET A 64 -27.76 50.69 14.47
N GLU A 65 -28.82 50.19 13.80
CA GLU A 65 -29.09 50.40 12.36
C GLU A 65 -29.82 51.74 12.13
N PRO A 66 -30.20 52.11 10.88
CA PRO A 66 -31.61 51.85 10.51
C PRO A 66 -31.91 51.52 9.02
N ALA A 67 -32.95 50.68 8.83
CA ALA A 67 -34.02 50.67 7.80
C ALA A 67 -33.70 50.72 6.27
N GLY A 68 -34.46 50.06 5.37
CA GLY A 68 -35.57 49.10 5.54
C GLY A 68 -36.55 49.08 4.33
N ALA A 69 -37.11 47.92 3.96
CA ALA A 69 -38.36 47.75 3.17
C ALA A 69 -38.81 46.26 3.10
N THR A 70 -40.11 45.99 3.17
CA THR A 70 -40.80 44.67 3.31
C THR A 70 -42.28 44.79 2.84
N PRO A 71 -43.18 43.77 2.92
CA PRO A 71 -43.13 42.31 2.72
C PRO A 71 -44.15 41.91 1.58
N PRO A 72 -45.09 40.90 1.61
CA PRO A 72 -45.90 40.26 2.69
C PRO A 72 -45.83 38.70 2.70
N SER A 73 -46.69 37.95 3.42
CA SER A 73 -46.77 37.75 4.90
C SER A 73 -47.74 36.58 5.27
N CYS A 74 -47.66 36.08 6.52
CA CYS A 74 -48.61 35.18 7.23
C CYS A 74 -48.66 33.68 6.82
N ALA A 75 -48.94 32.71 7.71
CA ALA A 75 -48.87 32.59 9.18
C ALA A 75 -49.08 31.09 9.57
N PRO A 76 -48.55 30.57 10.71
CA PRO A 76 -48.76 29.18 11.13
C PRO A 76 -49.95 29.01 12.07
N ALA A 77 -50.64 27.85 12.03
CA ALA A 77 -51.76 27.57 12.94
C ALA A 77 -52.03 26.07 13.21
N ARG A 78 -52.19 25.77 14.51
CA ARG A 78 -53.03 24.75 15.17
C ARG A 78 -52.57 23.29 15.30
N GLU A 79 -52.57 22.88 16.57
CA GLU A 79 -52.66 21.52 17.09
C GLU A 79 -54.03 20.90 16.77
N ALA A 80 -54.12 19.56 16.82
CA ALA A 80 -55.37 18.80 16.75
C ALA A 80 -55.34 17.65 17.78
N GLU A 81 -56.51 17.38 18.38
CA GLU A 81 -56.67 16.49 19.54
C GLU A 81 -56.81 14.99 19.18
N GLU A 82 -56.47 14.11 20.12
CA GLU A 82 -56.97 12.72 20.18
C GLU A 82 -58.20 12.61 21.11
N PRO A 83 -59.14 11.68 20.88
CA PRO A 83 -60.34 11.50 21.70
C PRO A 83 -60.08 10.69 23.01
N PRO A 84 -60.90 10.87 24.08
CA PRO A 84 -60.63 10.33 25.43
C PRO A 84 -61.40 9.02 25.79
N GLY A 85 -60.92 8.28 26.80
CA GLY A 85 -61.65 7.15 27.41
C GLY A 85 -60.91 6.31 28.49
N CYS A 86 -60.90 6.77 29.75
CA CYS A 86 -60.34 6.11 30.97
C CYS A 86 -61.29 5.05 31.60
N PRO A 87 -60.98 4.27 32.69
CA PRO A 87 -59.97 4.43 33.79
C PRO A 87 -59.02 3.21 34.06
N ALA A 88 -57.78 3.34 34.57
CA ALA A 88 -57.28 3.70 35.94
C ALA A 88 -57.72 2.69 37.05
N LEU A 89 -56.87 2.08 37.90
CA LEU A 89 -55.74 2.54 38.78
C LEU A 89 -54.89 1.32 39.29
N PRO A 90 -53.81 1.43 40.11
CA PRO A 90 -52.82 2.50 40.33
C PRO A 90 -51.31 2.06 40.32
N ALA A 91 -50.43 3.05 40.53
CA ALA A 91 -48.96 3.10 40.79
C ALA A 91 -48.26 1.90 41.52
N GLU A 92 -46.95 1.64 41.34
CA GLU A 92 -45.81 2.47 41.82
C GLU A 92 -44.46 2.29 41.04
N ARG A 93 -43.47 3.16 41.31
CA ARG A 93 -42.04 3.04 40.93
C ARG A 93 -41.14 3.07 42.18
N PRO A 94 -39.97 2.41 42.18
CA PRO A 94 -38.68 3.15 42.26
C PRO A 94 -37.62 2.61 41.27
N ARG A 95 -36.82 3.45 40.57
CA ARG A 95 -35.52 4.05 40.95
C ARG A 95 -34.37 3.06 41.21
N ASP A 96 -33.27 3.27 40.47
CA ASP A 96 -32.00 2.53 40.59
C ASP A 96 -31.29 2.72 41.94
N GLY A 97 -30.57 1.67 42.38
CA GLY A 97 -29.68 1.66 43.53
C GLY A 97 -28.72 0.47 43.47
N GLN A 98 -27.45 0.68 43.79
CA GLN A 98 -26.34 -0.28 43.57
C GLN A 98 -26.27 -1.41 44.62
N HIS A 99 -25.36 -2.36 44.37
CA HIS A 99 -24.83 -3.40 45.26
C HIS A 99 -25.64 -4.70 45.49
N ALA A 100 -25.39 -5.71 44.64
CA ALA A 100 -25.32 -7.11 45.08
C ALA A 100 -24.57 -7.99 44.06
N ARG A 101 -23.43 -8.58 44.46
CA ARG A 101 -22.99 -9.95 44.08
C ARG A 101 -21.65 -10.30 44.74
N ASN A 102 -21.77 -10.80 45.97
CA ASN A 102 -20.84 -11.78 46.55
C ASN A 102 -21.70 -12.91 47.14
N GLU A 103 -21.07 -14.04 47.47
CA GLU A 103 -21.62 -15.11 48.32
C GLU A 103 -22.84 -15.89 47.80
N ARG A 104 -22.59 -16.81 46.85
CA ARG A 104 -23.30 -18.11 46.80
C ARG A 104 -22.50 -19.24 46.11
N GLU A 105 -21.18 -19.27 46.32
CA GLU A 105 -20.30 -20.40 45.98
C GLU A 105 -19.34 -20.76 47.14
N GLN A 106 -19.89 -20.90 48.36
CA GLN A 106 -19.19 -21.48 49.51
C GLN A 106 -20.14 -22.36 50.34
N ALA A 107 -20.44 -23.56 49.85
CA ALA A 107 -21.15 -24.62 50.60
C ALA A 107 -21.03 -26.00 49.90
N ALA A 108 -19.82 -26.47 49.59
CA ALA A 108 -19.62 -27.79 48.96
C ALA A 108 -18.26 -28.47 49.26
N GLU A 109 -17.68 -28.25 50.44
CA GLU A 109 -16.57 -29.07 50.95
C GLU A 109 -16.87 -29.56 52.37
N ARG A 110 -17.29 -30.84 52.49
CA ARG A 110 -17.08 -31.77 53.62
C ARG A 110 -18.03 -32.99 53.53
N SER A 111 -17.70 -33.92 52.65
CA SER A 111 -18.02 -35.34 52.83
C SER A 111 -17.02 -36.17 52.01
N GLY A 112 -16.27 -37.03 52.70
CA GLY A 112 -15.21 -37.82 52.07
C GLY A 112 -15.76 -39.06 51.38
N GLY A 113 -15.18 -39.40 50.23
CA GLY A 113 -15.43 -40.65 49.51
C GLY A 113 -14.44 -40.81 48.36
N HIS A 114 -13.50 -41.75 48.49
CA HIS A 114 -12.55 -42.04 47.42
C HIS A 114 -13.25 -42.77 46.26
N GLY A 115 -13.31 -42.12 45.09
CA GLY A 115 -13.61 -42.74 43.80
C GLY A 115 -12.51 -42.36 42.79
N PRO A 116 -12.14 -43.25 41.85
CA PRO A 116 -10.99 -43.01 40.98
C PRO A 116 -11.27 -41.89 39.96
N ALA A 117 -10.32 -40.96 39.85
CA ALA A 117 -10.47 -39.78 39.01
C ALA A 117 -10.33 -40.11 37.51
N GLU A 118 -11.44 -40.08 36.77
CA GLU A 118 -11.39 -40.01 35.32
C GLU A 118 -10.74 -38.69 34.87
N ARG A 119 -9.59 -38.80 34.21
CA ARG A 119 -8.90 -37.66 33.60
C ARG A 119 -9.73 -37.07 32.46
N ARG A 120 -10.53 -36.03 32.76
CA ARG A 120 -11.17 -35.19 31.73
C ARG A 120 -10.11 -34.65 30.76
N ALA A 121 -10.08 -35.18 29.54
CA ALA A 121 -9.18 -34.72 28.49
C ALA A 121 -9.40 -33.22 28.22
N GLY A 122 -8.40 -32.40 28.49
CA GLY A 122 -8.50 -30.94 28.38
C GLY A 122 -8.87 -30.50 26.97
N ARG A 123 -10.03 -29.82 26.82
CA ARG A 123 -10.42 -29.20 25.55
C ARG A 123 -9.34 -28.18 25.14
N ARG A 124 -8.73 -28.39 23.98
CA ARG A 124 -7.73 -27.47 23.40
C ARG A 124 -8.29 -26.04 23.34
N PRO A 125 -7.50 -25.01 23.70
CA PRO A 125 -7.91 -23.62 23.50
C PRO A 125 -8.28 -23.36 22.03
N ARG A 126 -9.42 -22.71 21.79
CA ARG A 126 -9.80 -22.24 20.45
C ARG A 126 -9.04 -20.95 20.13
N VAL A 127 -8.56 -20.82 18.90
CA VAL A 127 -8.01 -19.55 18.38
C VAL A 127 -9.04 -18.44 18.52
N THR A 128 -8.60 -17.27 18.98
CA THR A 128 -9.42 -16.11 19.29
C THR A 128 -9.22 -14.99 18.26
N VAL A 129 -10.32 -14.47 17.72
CA VAL A 129 -10.31 -13.46 16.65
C VAL A 129 -11.18 -12.27 17.05
N ASP A 130 -10.59 -11.07 17.05
CA ASP A 130 -11.33 -9.82 17.17
C ASP A 130 -11.88 -9.41 15.79
N SER A 131 -13.21 -9.31 15.67
CA SER A 131 -13.91 -8.91 14.45
C SER A 131 -14.56 -7.52 14.54
N SER A 132 -14.40 -6.81 15.67
CA SER A 132 -15.06 -5.52 15.94
C SER A 132 -14.77 -4.43 14.90
N LYS A 133 -13.64 -4.54 14.20
CA LYS A 133 -13.19 -3.58 13.19
C LYS A 133 -13.25 -4.14 11.76
N ALA A 134 -13.88 -5.29 11.52
CA ALA A 134 -13.86 -6.01 10.24
C ALA A 134 -14.57 -5.31 9.07
N LYS A 135 -15.54 -4.42 9.35
CA LYS A 135 -16.32 -3.65 8.36
C LYS A 135 -16.85 -4.54 7.22
N THR A 136 -16.50 -4.24 5.96
CA THR A 136 -16.99 -4.95 4.75
C THR A 136 -16.67 -6.44 4.73
N SER A 137 -15.75 -6.92 5.55
CA SER A 137 -15.38 -8.34 5.64
C SER A 137 -16.15 -9.14 6.70
N LEU A 138 -17.03 -8.50 7.48
CA LEU A 138 -17.63 -9.10 8.69
C LEU A 138 -18.41 -10.40 8.41
N GLU A 139 -19.34 -10.42 7.46
CA GLU A 139 -20.17 -11.63 7.21
C GLU A 139 -19.36 -12.80 6.64
N ALA A 140 -18.47 -12.52 5.69
CA ALA A 140 -17.54 -13.52 5.16
C ALA A 140 -16.55 -14.03 6.23
N LEU A 141 -16.15 -13.18 7.18
CA LEU A 141 -15.36 -13.56 8.35
C LEU A 141 -16.16 -14.46 9.31
N LYS A 142 -17.41 -14.10 9.66
CA LYS A 142 -18.29 -14.93 10.50
C LYS A 142 -18.51 -16.33 9.91
N ILE A 143 -18.74 -16.42 8.59
CA ILE A 143 -18.84 -17.72 7.89
C ILE A 143 -17.52 -18.50 8.03
N SER A 144 -16.38 -17.84 7.77
CA SER A 144 -15.05 -18.45 7.88
C SER A 144 -14.73 -18.94 9.30
N LEU A 145 -15.02 -18.15 10.34
CA LEU A 145 -14.79 -18.51 11.74
C LEU A 145 -15.68 -19.68 12.19
N ARG A 146 -16.94 -19.74 11.72
CA ARG A 146 -17.83 -20.90 11.93
C ARG A 146 -17.25 -22.17 11.29
N GLN A 147 -16.81 -22.10 10.03
CA GLN A 147 -16.19 -23.24 9.32
C GLN A 147 -14.92 -23.73 10.03
N LEU A 148 -14.10 -22.83 10.58
CA LEU A 148 -12.87 -23.16 11.32
C LEU A 148 -13.11 -23.53 12.80
N ARG A 149 -14.34 -23.36 13.32
CA ARG A 149 -14.71 -23.53 14.74
C ARG A 149 -13.91 -22.62 15.69
N TRP A 150 -13.45 -21.47 15.21
CA TRP A 150 -12.69 -20.47 15.96
C TRP A 150 -13.61 -19.58 16.81
N ARG A 151 -13.06 -18.87 17.80
CA ARG A 151 -13.84 -18.03 18.72
C ARG A 151 -13.77 -16.57 18.31
N GLU A 152 -14.91 -16.03 17.90
CA GLU A 152 -15.11 -14.62 17.56
C GLU A 152 -15.31 -13.74 18.81
N PHE A 153 -14.82 -12.50 18.74
CA PHE A 153 -15.13 -11.41 19.68
C PHE A 153 -15.62 -10.19 18.88
N PRO A 154 -16.94 -10.04 18.66
CA PRO A 154 -17.50 -9.00 17.78
C PRO A 154 -17.49 -7.60 18.38
N PHE A 155 -17.33 -7.48 19.70
CA PHE A 155 -17.21 -6.19 20.41
C PHE A 155 -15.79 -5.96 20.95
N GLY A 156 -14.82 -6.75 20.48
CA GLY A 156 -13.47 -6.84 21.05
C GLY A 156 -13.45 -7.37 22.48
N ARG A 157 -12.29 -7.30 23.14
CA ARG A 157 -12.12 -7.63 24.56
C ARG A 157 -10.85 -7.03 25.16
N ARG A 158 -10.78 -6.96 26.50
CA ARG A 158 -9.60 -6.47 27.25
C ARG A 158 -8.37 -7.40 27.17
N LEU A 159 -8.57 -8.70 26.99
CA LEU A 159 -7.48 -9.68 26.89
C LEU A 159 -6.98 -9.79 25.45
N PRO A 160 -5.66 -9.91 25.19
CA PRO A 160 -5.14 -10.00 23.82
C PRO A 160 -5.79 -11.13 23.01
N CYS A 161 -6.18 -10.87 21.77
CA CYS A 161 -6.63 -11.89 20.82
C CYS A 161 -5.43 -12.48 20.06
N ASP A 162 -5.58 -13.71 19.56
CA ASP A 162 -4.55 -14.30 18.69
C ASP A 162 -4.47 -13.57 17.34
N ILE A 163 -5.62 -13.11 16.83
CA ILE A 163 -5.77 -12.39 15.57
C ILE A 163 -6.70 -11.17 15.74
N TYR A 164 -6.32 -10.06 15.15
CA TYR A 164 -7.08 -8.82 15.04
C TYR A 164 -7.45 -8.57 13.58
N TRP A 165 -8.74 -8.50 13.27
CA TRP A 165 -9.23 -8.38 11.90
C TRP A 165 -9.82 -6.99 11.63
N HIS A 166 -9.01 -6.11 11.06
CA HIS A 166 -9.34 -4.73 10.73
C HIS A 166 -9.80 -4.58 9.27
N GLY A 167 -10.72 -3.67 9.02
CA GLY A 167 -11.23 -3.35 7.69
C GLY A 167 -10.42 -2.29 6.93
N VAL A 168 -9.77 -1.35 7.63
CA VAL A 168 -9.14 -0.15 7.01
C VAL A 168 -7.76 0.20 7.58
N SER A 169 -7.66 0.46 8.89
CA SER A 169 -6.44 1.01 9.50
C SER A 169 -5.58 -0.07 10.15
N PHE A 170 -4.25 0.07 10.05
CA PHE A 170 -3.30 -0.62 10.92
C PHE A 170 -3.37 -0.07 12.35
N HIS A 171 -3.35 1.26 12.50
CA HIS A 171 -3.22 1.93 13.80
C HIS A 171 -4.38 1.61 14.73
N ASP A 172 -4.06 0.85 15.77
CA ASP A 172 -4.82 0.68 17.00
C ASP A 172 -3.81 0.62 18.14
N ASN A 173 -3.77 1.65 18.99
CA ASN A 173 -2.67 1.93 19.92
C ASN A 173 -2.54 0.91 21.08
N TYR A 174 -3.25 -0.21 21.00
CA TYR A 174 -3.43 -1.20 22.06
C TYR A 174 -3.06 -2.63 21.64
N ILE A 175 -2.63 -2.85 20.41
CA ILE A 175 -2.17 -4.17 19.93
C ILE A 175 -0.67 -4.32 20.19
N PHE A 176 -0.32 -5.01 21.28
CA PHE A 176 1.07 -5.28 21.68
C PHE A 176 1.53 -6.72 21.43
N SER A 177 0.64 -7.58 20.91
CA SER A 177 0.91 -8.99 20.62
C SER A 177 -0.12 -9.57 19.64
N GLY A 178 0.06 -10.82 19.22
CA GLY A 178 -0.83 -11.49 18.27
C GLY A 178 -0.51 -11.14 16.81
N GLN A 179 -1.52 -11.23 15.95
CA GLN A 179 -1.39 -10.98 14.51
C GLN A 179 -2.46 -10.00 14.03
N VAL A 180 -2.13 -9.10 13.11
CA VAL A 180 -3.07 -8.12 12.54
C VAL A 180 -3.10 -8.19 11.02
N ASN A 181 -4.28 -8.07 10.43
CA ASN A 181 -4.50 -8.21 8.98
C ASN A 181 -4.16 -6.93 8.15
N LYS A 182 -3.22 -6.10 8.63
CA LYS A 182 -2.72 -4.87 8.00
C LYS A 182 -1.23 -4.72 8.19
N PHE A 183 -0.51 -4.21 7.18
CA PHE A 183 0.84 -3.69 7.33
C PHE A 183 0.82 -2.16 7.53
N PRO A 184 1.72 -1.60 8.36
CA PRO A 184 2.07 -0.19 8.36
C PRO A 184 2.35 0.34 6.96
N GLY A 185 1.86 1.54 6.64
CA GLY A 185 2.10 2.24 5.37
C GLY A 185 1.48 1.61 4.11
N MET A 186 0.78 0.48 4.18
CA MET A 186 0.23 -0.17 2.97
C MET A 186 -0.79 0.70 2.23
N THR A 187 -1.64 1.45 2.96
CA THR A 187 -2.63 2.35 2.35
C THR A 187 -1.95 3.51 1.64
N GLU A 188 -0.81 3.99 2.15
CA GLU A 188 0.03 5.07 1.64
C GLU A 188 0.77 4.61 0.37
N MET A 189 1.27 3.37 0.41
CA MET A 189 2.07 2.77 -0.66
C MET A 189 1.30 2.41 -1.92
N VAL A 190 0.03 2.04 -1.79
CA VAL A 190 -0.81 1.70 -2.95
C VAL A 190 -1.63 2.87 -3.49
N ARG A 191 -1.47 4.09 -2.95
CA ARG A 191 -1.97 5.31 -3.62
C ARG A 191 -1.32 5.43 -4.99
N LYS A 192 -2.01 6.06 -5.94
CA LYS A 192 -1.65 6.00 -7.36
C LYS A 192 -0.29 6.62 -7.63
N VAL A 193 0.01 7.73 -6.97
CA VAL A 193 1.31 8.42 -7.05
C VAL A 193 2.42 7.56 -6.45
N THR A 194 2.24 7.03 -5.23
CA THR A 194 3.26 6.22 -4.56
C THR A 194 3.52 4.90 -5.30
N LEU A 195 2.46 4.22 -5.76
CA LEU A 195 2.55 3.03 -6.60
C LEU A 195 3.26 3.32 -7.93
N SER A 196 2.94 4.46 -8.57
CA SER A 196 3.61 4.88 -9.81
C SER A 196 5.10 5.10 -9.59
N ARG A 197 5.50 5.77 -8.49
CA ARG A 197 6.91 5.97 -8.13
C ARG A 197 7.62 4.64 -7.90
N ALA A 198 7.07 3.78 -7.04
CA ALA A 198 7.67 2.48 -6.73
C ALA A 198 7.83 1.59 -7.98
N VAL A 199 6.83 1.56 -8.87
CA VAL A 199 6.92 0.79 -10.12
C VAL A 199 7.87 1.43 -11.12
N ARG A 200 7.92 2.77 -11.23
CA ARG A 200 8.87 3.47 -12.13
C ARG A 200 10.33 3.30 -11.71
N THR A 201 10.64 3.38 -10.42
CA THR A 201 11.98 3.04 -9.89
C THR A 201 12.42 1.63 -10.33
N MET A 202 11.48 0.68 -10.43
CA MET A 202 11.75 -0.67 -10.94
C MET A 202 11.79 -0.74 -12.48
N GLN A 203 11.09 0.13 -13.21
CA GLN A 203 11.21 0.27 -14.67
C GLN A 203 12.56 0.87 -15.08
N ASP A 204 13.10 1.82 -14.31
CA ASP A 204 14.42 2.42 -14.58
C ASP A 204 15.55 1.37 -14.44
N LEU A 205 15.43 0.45 -13.48
CA LEU A 205 16.37 -0.67 -13.29
C LEU A 205 16.14 -1.81 -14.30
N PHE A 206 14.87 -2.20 -14.50
CA PHE A 206 14.47 -3.43 -15.20
C PHE A 206 13.29 -3.17 -16.17
N PRO A 207 13.50 -2.38 -17.25
CA PRO A 207 12.41 -1.89 -18.10
C PRO A 207 11.63 -3.00 -18.81
N VAL A 208 12.31 -4.08 -19.20
CA VAL A 208 11.67 -5.27 -19.81
C VAL A 208 10.80 -6.01 -18.80
N GLU A 209 11.28 -6.17 -17.57
CA GLU A 209 10.59 -6.94 -16.53
C GLU A 209 9.33 -6.25 -16.00
N TYR A 210 9.34 -4.91 -15.96
CA TYR A 210 8.26 -4.06 -15.45
C TYR A 210 7.40 -3.41 -16.55
N ASN A 211 7.44 -3.93 -17.78
CA ASN A 211 6.63 -3.45 -18.90
C ASN A 211 5.11 -3.74 -18.79
N PHE A 212 4.65 -4.29 -17.65
CA PHE A 212 3.24 -4.57 -17.35
C PHE A 212 2.49 -3.38 -16.72
N TYR A 213 3.16 -2.24 -16.52
CA TYR A 213 2.55 -1.00 -16.05
C TYR A 213 2.64 0.07 -17.15
N PRO A 214 1.53 0.69 -17.59
CA PRO A 214 1.56 1.72 -18.63
C PRO A 214 2.35 2.96 -18.18
N ARG A 215 2.91 3.73 -19.13
CA ARG A 215 3.66 4.97 -18.82
C ARG A 215 2.78 5.95 -18.05
N SER A 216 3.36 6.55 -17.02
CA SER A 216 2.66 7.37 -16.02
C SER A 216 3.48 8.59 -15.61
N TRP A 217 2.83 9.75 -15.62
CA TRP A 217 3.36 11.04 -15.15
C TRP A 217 2.55 11.52 -13.94
N ILE A 218 3.24 12.12 -12.99
CA ILE A 218 2.71 12.55 -11.69
C ILE A 218 2.48 14.06 -11.73
N LEU A 219 1.25 14.50 -11.50
CA LEU A 219 0.86 15.90 -11.52
C LEU A 219 0.74 16.47 -10.10
N PRO A 220 1.07 17.77 -9.89
CA PRO A 220 1.46 18.75 -10.92
C PRO A 220 2.92 18.66 -11.40
N GLU A 221 3.80 17.96 -10.67
CA GLU A 221 5.24 18.20 -10.74
C GLU A 221 5.87 17.80 -12.08
N GLU A 222 5.36 16.76 -12.71
CA GLU A 222 5.83 16.26 -14.01
C GLU A 222 4.96 16.73 -15.18
N PHE A 223 4.06 17.72 -14.99
CA PHE A 223 3.26 18.27 -16.09
C PHE A 223 4.12 18.79 -17.26
N PRO A 224 5.23 19.54 -17.05
CA PRO A 224 6.08 19.97 -18.15
C PRO A 224 6.72 18.79 -18.89
N LEU A 225 7.19 17.78 -18.15
CA LEU A 225 7.79 16.57 -18.71
C LEU A 225 6.78 15.79 -19.57
N PHE A 226 5.54 15.66 -19.10
CA PHE A 226 4.45 15.05 -19.86
C PHE A 226 4.16 15.79 -21.17
N VAL A 227 4.11 17.13 -21.14
CA VAL A 227 3.90 17.95 -22.35
C VAL A 227 5.06 17.77 -23.34
N ASP A 228 6.30 17.84 -22.87
CA ASP A 228 7.50 17.72 -23.71
C ASP A 228 7.65 16.32 -24.31
N GLU A 229 7.45 15.25 -23.52
CA GLU A 229 7.54 13.86 -23.99
C GLU A 229 6.45 13.54 -25.02
N VAL A 230 5.21 13.99 -24.78
CA VAL A 230 4.12 13.82 -25.76
C VAL A 230 4.38 14.60 -27.05
N ARG A 231 4.98 15.80 -26.97
CA ARG A 231 5.39 16.56 -28.15
C ARG A 231 6.45 15.78 -28.96
N MET A 232 7.53 15.34 -28.31
CA MET A 232 8.61 14.60 -28.98
C MET A 232 8.16 13.26 -29.58
N MET A 233 7.23 12.55 -28.93
CA MET A 233 6.67 11.31 -29.49
C MET A 233 5.75 11.57 -30.69
N LYS A 234 4.95 12.64 -30.69
CA LYS A 234 4.14 13.04 -31.86
C LYS A 234 5.00 13.50 -33.04
N GLU A 235 6.14 14.15 -32.77
CA GLU A 235 7.10 14.60 -33.79
C GLU A 235 7.85 13.41 -34.43
N SER A 236 8.20 12.39 -33.64
CA SER A 236 8.92 11.20 -34.11
C SER A 236 8.01 10.13 -34.73
N ASP A 237 6.77 9.99 -34.26
CA ASP A 237 5.74 9.16 -34.89
C ASP A 237 4.40 9.92 -35.03
N PRO A 238 4.15 10.58 -36.17
CA PRO A 238 2.87 11.24 -36.45
C PRO A 238 1.65 10.31 -36.51
N SER A 239 1.84 8.99 -36.53
CA SER A 239 0.76 8.00 -36.43
C SER A 239 0.36 7.71 -34.98
N TRP A 240 1.23 8.04 -34.01
CA TRP A 240 0.98 7.86 -32.58
C TRP A 240 -0.11 8.82 -32.09
N LYS A 241 -1.30 8.26 -31.88
CA LYS A 241 -2.50 8.97 -31.42
C LYS A 241 -2.91 8.44 -30.04
N PRO A 242 -2.16 8.78 -28.98
CA PRO A 242 -2.41 8.26 -27.65
C PRO A 242 -3.78 8.68 -27.12
N THR A 243 -4.19 8.03 -26.05
CA THR A 243 -5.24 8.52 -25.15
C THR A 243 -4.71 8.28 -23.76
N PHE A 244 -4.92 9.24 -22.88
CA PHE A 244 -4.46 9.15 -21.49
C PHE A 244 -5.67 9.11 -20.56
N ILE A 245 -5.48 8.51 -19.39
CA ILE A 245 -6.43 8.45 -18.30
C ILE A 245 -5.85 9.22 -17.12
N VAL A 246 -6.57 10.25 -16.68
CA VAL A 246 -6.21 11.06 -15.52
C VAL A 246 -6.88 10.45 -14.30
N LYS A 247 -6.09 10.15 -13.26
CA LYS A 247 -6.54 9.48 -12.04
C LYS A 247 -6.13 10.31 -10.81
N PRO A 248 -7.05 10.96 -10.08
CA PRO A 248 -6.72 11.66 -8.84
C PRO A 248 -6.15 10.69 -7.79
N ASP A 249 -5.11 11.09 -7.05
CA ASP A 249 -4.38 10.18 -6.15
C ASP A 249 -5.30 9.62 -5.04
N GLY A 250 -5.95 10.53 -4.30
CA GLY A 250 -6.89 10.20 -3.23
C GLY A 250 -8.30 9.78 -3.69
N GLY A 251 -8.58 9.74 -5.00
CA GLY A 251 -9.87 9.28 -5.51
C GLY A 251 -10.04 7.77 -5.39
N CYS A 252 -11.26 7.29 -5.15
CA CYS A 252 -11.60 5.86 -5.18
C CYS A 252 -12.84 5.62 -6.04
N GLN A 253 -13.23 4.36 -6.27
CA GLN A 253 -14.51 4.00 -6.90
C GLN A 253 -14.75 4.49 -8.35
N GLY A 254 -13.77 5.15 -8.98
CA GLY A 254 -13.89 5.80 -10.29
C GLY A 254 -14.04 7.32 -10.23
N ASP A 255 -14.16 7.90 -9.02
CA ASP A 255 -14.38 9.34 -8.85
C ASP A 255 -13.22 10.20 -9.38
N GLY A 256 -13.58 11.28 -10.06
CA GLY A 256 -12.67 12.21 -10.73
C GLY A 256 -11.81 11.62 -11.86
N ILE A 257 -12.05 10.38 -12.30
CA ILE A 257 -11.33 9.78 -13.43
C ILE A 257 -11.92 10.26 -14.76
N TYR A 258 -11.06 10.70 -15.68
CA TYR A 258 -11.46 11.09 -17.03
C TYR A 258 -10.39 10.74 -18.08
N LEU A 259 -10.79 10.72 -19.36
CA LEU A 259 -9.89 10.50 -20.49
C LEU A 259 -9.56 11.83 -21.19
N ILE A 260 -8.35 11.91 -21.73
CA ILE A 260 -7.85 13.05 -22.53
C ILE A 260 -7.11 12.55 -23.77
N LYS A 261 -6.95 13.42 -24.79
CA LYS A 261 -6.12 13.13 -25.96
C LYS A 261 -4.96 14.11 -26.14
N ASP A 262 -5.05 15.31 -25.56
CA ASP A 262 -3.95 16.26 -25.52
C ASP A 262 -3.59 16.65 -24.08
N PRO A 263 -2.31 16.92 -23.76
CA PRO A 263 -1.92 17.52 -22.49
C PRO A 263 -2.66 18.83 -22.14
N SER A 264 -3.13 19.60 -23.13
CA SER A 264 -3.95 20.80 -22.87
C SER A 264 -5.32 20.49 -22.25
N ASP A 265 -5.82 19.26 -22.40
CA ASP A 265 -7.14 18.84 -21.88
C ASP A 265 -7.12 18.57 -20.35
N VAL A 266 -5.93 18.58 -19.72
CA VAL A 266 -5.80 18.37 -18.28
C VAL A 266 -6.47 19.54 -17.54
N ARG A 267 -7.48 19.21 -16.73
CA ARG A 267 -8.28 20.17 -15.96
C ARG A 267 -7.49 20.72 -14.77
N LEU A 268 -6.60 21.67 -15.06
CA LEU A 268 -5.77 22.39 -14.07
C LEU A 268 -6.50 23.55 -13.38
N ALA A 269 -7.68 23.95 -13.86
CA ALA A 269 -8.38 25.16 -13.43
C ALA A 269 -9.42 24.92 -12.32
N GLY A 270 -9.21 25.56 -11.17
CA GLY A 270 -10.11 25.62 -10.02
C GLY A 270 -9.36 26.16 -8.79
N SER A 271 -10.02 26.93 -7.92
CA SER A 271 -9.39 27.70 -6.83
C SER A 271 -8.95 26.88 -5.60
N LEU A 272 -8.51 25.64 -5.82
CA LEU A 272 -7.87 24.75 -4.85
C LEU A 272 -6.62 24.19 -5.51
N GLN A 273 -5.44 24.55 -4.97
CA GLN A 273 -4.13 24.18 -5.52
C GLN A 273 -4.05 22.69 -5.89
N SER A 274 -3.61 22.43 -7.12
CA SER A 274 -3.45 21.14 -7.79
C SER A 274 -3.43 19.92 -6.85
N ARG A 275 -4.56 19.20 -6.75
CA ARG A 275 -4.59 17.89 -6.08
C ARG A 275 -3.68 16.90 -6.83
N PRO A 276 -2.82 16.14 -6.14
CA PRO A 276 -1.97 15.15 -6.80
C PRO A 276 -2.77 14.15 -7.65
N ALA A 277 -2.26 13.86 -8.83
CA ALA A 277 -2.89 12.94 -9.78
C ALA A 277 -1.83 12.18 -10.59
N VAL A 278 -2.25 11.08 -11.20
CA VAL A 278 -1.46 10.35 -12.19
C VAL A 278 -2.14 10.47 -13.55
N VAL A 279 -1.44 11.00 -14.53
CA VAL A 279 -1.78 10.82 -15.95
C VAL A 279 -1.11 9.55 -16.41
N GLN A 280 -1.86 8.63 -17.00
CA GLN A 280 -1.34 7.34 -17.46
C GLN A 280 -1.79 7.05 -18.88
N GLU A 281 -0.99 6.35 -19.68
CA GLU A 281 -1.42 5.85 -20.98
C GLU A 281 -2.63 4.90 -20.86
N TYR A 282 -3.67 5.17 -21.64
CA TYR A 282 -4.88 4.35 -21.65
C TYR A 282 -4.70 3.13 -22.57
N ILE A 283 -5.09 1.96 -22.05
CA ILE A 283 -5.03 0.69 -22.79
C ILE A 283 -6.23 0.64 -23.77
N CYS A 284 -6.01 1.11 -25.00
CA CYS A 284 -7.03 1.17 -26.06
C CYS A 284 -7.44 -0.21 -26.65
N LYS A 285 -6.66 -1.27 -26.39
CA LYS A 285 -6.89 -2.61 -26.97
C LYS A 285 -7.01 -3.68 -25.86
N PRO A 286 -8.00 -3.58 -24.97
CA PRO A 286 -8.28 -4.61 -23.98
C PRO A 286 -8.75 -5.92 -24.66
N LEU A 287 -8.65 -7.02 -23.94
CA LEU A 287 -9.44 -8.22 -24.22
C LEU A 287 -10.92 -7.88 -23.98
N LEU A 288 -11.79 -8.28 -24.90
CA LEU A 288 -13.23 -8.12 -24.78
C LEU A 288 -13.90 -9.47 -24.66
N VAL A 289 -14.89 -9.57 -23.78
CA VAL A 289 -15.78 -10.72 -23.64
C VAL A 289 -17.20 -10.19 -23.83
N ASP A 290 -17.97 -10.83 -24.71
CA ASP A 290 -19.33 -10.41 -25.09
C ASP A 290 -19.40 -8.94 -25.57
N LYS A 291 -18.32 -8.45 -26.23
CA LYS A 291 -18.04 -7.04 -26.66
C LYS A 291 -17.82 -6.03 -25.51
N LEU A 292 -17.90 -6.46 -24.26
CA LEU A 292 -17.69 -5.62 -23.09
C LEU A 292 -16.21 -5.63 -22.67
N LYS A 293 -15.72 -4.48 -22.21
CA LYS A 293 -14.46 -4.38 -21.47
C LYS A 293 -14.67 -4.94 -20.06
N PHE A 294 -13.66 -5.60 -19.52
CA PHE A 294 -13.67 -6.07 -18.13
C PHE A 294 -12.28 -5.95 -17.52
N ASP A 295 -12.21 -5.96 -16.18
CA ASP A 295 -10.96 -6.18 -15.46
C ASP A 295 -11.10 -7.36 -14.48
N ILE A 296 -9.96 -7.76 -13.91
CA ILE A 296 -9.84 -8.87 -12.97
C ILE A 296 -9.44 -8.30 -11.62
N ARG A 297 -10.31 -8.47 -10.62
CA ARG A 297 -10.01 -8.30 -9.21
C ARG A 297 -9.45 -9.62 -8.67
N LEU A 298 -8.13 -9.72 -8.57
CA LEU A 298 -7.42 -10.86 -8.01
C LEU A 298 -7.06 -10.62 -6.54
N TYR A 299 -7.20 -11.65 -5.70
CA TYR A 299 -6.86 -11.55 -4.27
C TYR A 299 -5.46 -12.11 -3.99
N VAL A 300 -4.64 -11.30 -3.32
CA VAL A 300 -3.24 -11.62 -2.99
C VAL A 300 -3.03 -11.46 -1.49
N LEU A 301 -2.54 -12.49 -0.82
CA LEU A 301 -2.13 -12.43 0.58
C LEU A 301 -0.61 -12.19 0.66
N LEU A 302 -0.23 -11.03 1.15
CA LEU A 302 1.13 -10.78 1.66
C LEU A 302 1.15 -11.30 3.11
N LYS A 303 1.87 -12.39 3.37
CA LYS A 303 1.91 -13.04 4.69
C LYS A 303 3.05 -12.56 5.58
N SER A 304 4.17 -12.16 4.98
CA SER A 304 5.33 -11.61 5.68
C SER A 304 6.18 -10.77 4.73
N LEU A 305 6.89 -9.77 5.26
CA LEU A 305 7.92 -8.99 4.56
C LEU A 305 9.33 -9.59 4.74
N GLU A 306 9.56 -10.35 5.82
CA GLU A 306 10.85 -10.99 6.10
C GLU A 306 10.65 -12.33 6.87
N PRO A 307 10.99 -13.48 6.27
CA PRO A 307 11.20 -13.66 4.83
C PRO A 307 9.95 -13.23 4.05
N LEU A 308 10.13 -12.67 2.86
CA LEU A 308 9.02 -12.30 1.98
C LEU A 308 8.15 -13.53 1.66
N GLU A 309 6.84 -13.42 1.88
CA GLU A 309 5.89 -14.50 1.62
C GLU A 309 4.64 -13.99 0.89
N ILE A 310 4.42 -14.48 -0.34
CA ILE A 310 3.32 -14.06 -1.22
C ILE A 310 2.48 -15.27 -1.62
N TYR A 311 1.16 -15.15 -1.45
CA TYR A 311 0.17 -16.14 -1.86
C TYR A 311 -0.87 -15.50 -2.77
N ILE A 312 -1.29 -16.21 -3.82
CA ILE A 312 -2.30 -15.75 -4.78
C ILE A 312 -3.51 -16.68 -4.70
N ALA A 313 -4.71 -16.12 -4.72
CA ALA A 313 -5.94 -16.89 -4.83
C ALA A 313 -6.05 -17.55 -6.21
N LYS A 314 -6.46 -18.82 -6.27
CA LYS A 314 -6.73 -19.56 -7.53
C LYS A 314 -7.77 -18.90 -8.44
N ASP A 315 -8.60 -18.01 -7.90
CA ASP A 315 -9.68 -17.34 -8.59
C ASP A 315 -9.83 -15.89 -8.10
N GLY A 316 -10.60 -15.11 -8.84
CA GLY A 316 -10.91 -13.71 -8.59
C GLY A 316 -12.25 -13.32 -9.19
N LEU A 317 -12.52 -12.02 -9.27
CA LEU A 317 -13.77 -11.49 -9.84
C LEU A 317 -13.48 -10.74 -11.13
N SER A 318 -14.10 -11.16 -12.22
CA SER A 318 -14.12 -10.45 -13.50
C SER A 318 -15.27 -9.42 -13.49
N ARG A 319 -14.95 -8.13 -13.55
CA ARG A 319 -15.94 -7.03 -13.45
C ARG A 319 -16.10 -6.35 -14.80
N PHE A 320 -17.33 -6.31 -15.29
CA PHE A 320 -17.63 -5.85 -16.63
C PHE A 320 -18.10 -4.39 -16.66
N CYS A 321 -17.65 -3.67 -17.68
CA CYS A 321 -18.33 -2.49 -18.21
C CYS A 321 -19.74 -2.89 -18.68
N THR A 322 -20.68 -1.95 -18.65
CA THR A 322 -22.09 -2.18 -18.99
C THR A 322 -22.48 -1.70 -20.39
N GLU A 323 -21.55 -1.10 -21.12
CA GLU A 323 -21.71 -0.71 -22.52
C GLU A 323 -20.66 -1.39 -23.43
N PRO A 324 -21.00 -1.74 -24.69
CA PRO A 324 -20.07 -2.28 -25.66
C PRO A 324 -18.86 -1.38 -25.88
N TYR A 325 -17.66 -1.96 -25.80
CA TYR A 325 -16.43 -1.21 -25.92
C TYR A 325 -16.17 -0.72 -27.34
N GLN A 326 -15.74 0.54 -27.46
CA GLN A 326 -15.18 1.13 -28.67
C GLN A 326 -13.84 1.77 -28.33
N GLU A 327 -12.89 1.82 -29.27
CA GLU A 327 -11.61 2.52 -29.03
C GLU A 327 -11.86 4.03 -28.77
N PRO A 328 -11.07 4.70 -27.92
CA PRO A 328 -11.32 6.09 -27.55
C PRO A 328 -11.21 7.09 -28.73
N THR A 329 -12.23 7.91 -28.87
CA THR A 329 -12.37 9.03 -29.81
C THR A 329 -12.91 10.25 -29.06
N LEU A 330 -12.77 11.46 -29.61
CA LEU A 330 -13.33 12.67 -28.97
C LEU A 330 -14.85 12.57 -28.73
N LYS A 331 -15.56 11.69 -29.46
CA LYS A 331 -17.00 11.46 -29.33
C LYS A 331 -17.40 10.54 -28.16
N ASN A 332 -16.49 9.73 -27.60
CA ASN A 332 -16.81 8.76 -26.54
C ASN A 332 -15.94 8.86 -25.27
N LEU A 333 -14.97 9.80 -25.18
CA LEU A 333 -14.15 9.98 -23.96
C LEU A 333 -14.95 10.13 -22.66
N HIS A 334 -16.17 10.69 -22.74
CA HIS A 334 -17.08 10.90 -21.62
C HIS A 334 -17.96 9.69 -21.29
N GLN A 335 -17.97 8.65 -22.12
CA GLN A 335 -18.80 7.44 -21.94
C GLN A 335 -18.14 6.50 -20.93
N VAL A 336 -18.34 6.82 -19.64
CA VAL A 336 -17.69 6.13 -18.53
C VAL A 336 -18.07 4.65 -18.44
N PHE A 337 -19.30 4.27 -18.81
CA PHE A 337 -19.80 2.89 -18.71
C PHE A 337 -19.16 1.90 -19.68
N MET A 338 -18.56 2.36 -20.79
CA MET A 338 -17.72 1.51 -21.67
C MET A 338 -16.23 1.56 -21.33
N HIS A 339 -15.77 2.61 -20.64
CA HIS A 339 -14.34 2.85 -20.44
C HIS A 339 -13.82 2.50 -19.03
N LEU A 340 -14.67 2.55 -18.01
CA LEU A 340 -14.35 2.30 -16.60
C LEU A 340 -15.05 1.04 -16.09
N THR A 341 -14.29 0.13 -15.50
CA THR A 341 -14.70 -1.21 -15.03
C THR A 341 -15.13 -1.23 -13.56
N ASN A 342 -15.13 -0.07 -12.89
CA ASN A 342 -15.46 0.05 -11.48
C ASN A 342 -16.90 -0.42 -11.21
N TYR A 343 -17.06 -1.38 -10.30
CA TYR A 343 -18.36 -1.91 -9.88
C TYR A 343 -19.28 -0.83 -9.32
N SER A 344 -18.74 0.08 -8.50
CA SER A 344 -19.42 1.23 -7.91
C SER A 344 -20.00 2.21 -8.94
N LEU A 345 -19.45 2.24 -10.15
CA LEU A 345 -20.04 2.99 -11.26
C LEU A 345 -21.09 2.12 -11.96
N ASN A 346 -20.68 0.94 -12.41
CA ASN A 346 -21.47 0.11 -13.32
C ASN A 346 -22.74 -0.45 -12.68
N ILE A 347 -22.81 -0.65 -11.37
CA ILE A 347 -24.02 -1.14 -10.67
C ILE A 347 -25.23 -0.19 -10.87
N HIS A 348 -24.99 1.11 -11.07
CA HIS A 348 -26.04 2.11 -11.30
C HIS A 348 -26.43 2.24 -12.78
N SER A 349 -25.87 1.42 -13.66
CA SER A 349 -26.28 1.35 -15.07
C SER A 349 -27.51 0.47 -15.21
N GLY A 350 -28.52 0.92 -15.96
CA GLY A 350 -29.68 0.10 -16.32
C GLY A 350 -29.34 -1.18 -17.11
N ASN A 351 -28.10 -1.27 -17.63
CA ASN A 351 -27.56 -2.46 -18.31
C ASN A 351 -26.76 -3.38 -17.37
N PHE A 352 -26.77 -3.16 -16.05
CA PHE A 352 -26.07 -4.03 -15.10
C PHE A 352 -26.87 -5.31 -14.82
N ILE A 353 -26.26 -6.46 -15.11
CA ILE A 353 -26.92 -7.76 -14.96
C ILE A 353 -26.40 -8.44 -13.69
N HIS A 354 -27.23 -8.45 -12.65
CA HIS A 354 -27.09 -9.38 -11.53
C HIS A 354 -27.39 -10.81 -12.00
N SER A 355 -26.70 -11.80 -11.44
CA SER A 355 -26.88 -13.20 -11.83
C SER A 355 -26.59 -14.12 -10.64
N ASP A 356 -27.46 -15.10 -10.46
CA ASP A 356 -27.31 -16.15 -9.44
C ASP A 356 -26.26 -17.20 -9.83
N ASN A 357 -25.85 -17.21 -11.10
CA ASN A 357 -24.80 -18.09 -11.62
C ASN A 357 -23.48 -17.31 -11.76
N VAL A 358 -22.44 -17.86 -11.14
CA VAL A 358 -21.09 -17.29 -11.03
C VAL A 358 -20.36 -17.11 -12.37
N ASN A 359 -20.90 -17.69 -13.45
CA ASN A 359 -20.37 -17.63 -14.81
C ASN A 359 -21.03 -16.57 -15.73
N THR A 360 -22.06 -15.85 -15.25
CA THR A 360 -22.89 -14.96 -16.07
C THR A 360 -23.11 -13.58 -15.44
N GLY A 361 -23.77 -12.67 -16.16
CA GLY A 361 -24.00 -11.29 -15.72
C GLY A 361 -22.77 -10.37 -15.82
N SER A 362 -22.81 -9.25 -15.12
CA SER A 362 -21.78 -8.18 -15.15
C SER A 362 -20.66 -8.38 -14.11
N LYS A 363 -20.72 -9.44 -13.31
CA LYS A 363 -19.69 -9.87 -12.35
C LYS A 363 -19.60 -11.39 -12.39
N ARG A 364 -18.45 -11.94 -12.76
CA ARG A 364 -18.21 -13.38 -12.97
C ARG A 364 -16.96 -13.84 -12.22
N THR A 365 -16.77 -15.14 -12.00
CA THR A 365 -15.45 -15.64 -11.59
C THR A 365 -14.39 -15.36 -12.67
N PHE A 366 -13.11 -15.40 -12.31
CA PHE A 366 -12.04 -15.36 -13.31
C PHE A 366 -11.82 -16.74 -13.95
N SER A 367 -12.02 -17.82 -13.20
CA SER A 367 -12.05 -19.20 -13.74
C SER A 367 -13.02 -19.35 -14.92
N SER A 368 -14.21 -18.74 -14.85
CA SER A 368 -15.18 -18.69 -15.97
C SER A 368 -14.58 -18.11 -17.25
N ILE A 369 -13.85 -16.99 -17.14
CA ILE A 369 -13.20 -16.33 -18.27
C ILE A 369 -12.05 -17.18 -18.80
N LEU A 370 -11.26 -17.78 -17.91
CA LEU A 370 -10.17 -18.68 -18.30
C LEU A 370 -10.68 -19.92 -19.06
N CYS A 371 -11.80 -20.54 -18.64
CA CYS A 371 -12.42 -21.62 -19.41
C CYS A 371 -12.81 -21.15 -20.82
N ARG A 372 -13.56 -20.04 -20.95
CA ARG A 372 -13.97 -19.48 -22.25
C ARG A 372 -12.78 -19.08 -23.14
N LEU A 373 -11.61 -18.79 -22.57
CA LEU A 373 -10.36 -18.56 -23.31
C LEU A 373 -9.70 -19.88 -23.74
N SER A 374 -9.69 -20.90 -22.87
CA SER A 374 -9.21 -22.25 -23.18
C SER A 374 -9.99 -22.88 -24.34
N ASP A 375 -11.33 -22.74 -24.33
CA ASP A 375 -12.22 -23.22 -25.39
C ASP A 375 -11.95 -22.57 -26.76
N ARG A 376 -11.27 -21.40 -26.75
CA ARG A 376 -10.84 -20.66 -27.95
C ARG A 376 -9.36 -20.88 -28.29
N GLY A 377 -8.71 -21.86 -27.66
CA GLY A 377 -7.32 -22.23 -27.93
C GLY A 377 -6.27 -21.32 -27.28
N ALA A 378 -6.63 -20.50 -26.29
CA ALA A 378 -5.66 -19.66 -25.59
C ALA A 378 -4.84 -20.47 -24.57
N ASP A 379 -3.53 -20.17 -24.45
CA ASP A 379 -2.69 -20.73 -23.39
C ASP A 379 -2.97 -20.08 -22.03
N VAL A 380 -3.99 -20.62 -21.35
CA VAL A 380 -4.38 -20.23 -19.99
C VAL A 380 -3.24 -20.42 -18.98
N LYS A 381 -2.36 -21.41 -19.16
CA LYS A 381 -1.22 -21.65 -18.25
C LYS A 381 -0.22 -20.50 -18.37
N LYS A 382 0.06 -20.04 -19.59
CA LYS A 382 0.88 -18.85 -19.81
C LYS A 382 0.24 -17.60 -19.23
N VAL A 383 -1.05 -17.34 -19.49
CA VAL A 383 -1.76 -16.17 -18.93
C VAL A 383 -1.66 -16.15 -17.40
N TRP A 384 -1.88 -17.29 -16.74
CA TRP A 384 -1.74 -17.41 -15.29
C TRP A 384 -0.29 -17.21 -14.81
N SER A 385 0.70 -17.72 -15.54
CA SER A 385 2.13 -17.52 -15.25
C SER A 385 2.52 -16.04 -15.36
N ASP A 386 2.05 -15.34 -16.39
CA ASP A 386 2.29 -13.91 -16.59
C ASP A 386 1.64 -13.08 -15.46
N ILE A 387 0.43 -13.46 -15.01
CA ILE A 387 -0.25 -12.84 -13.85
C ILE A 387 0.53 -13.08 -12.55
N ILE A 388 1.03 -14.30 -12.30
CA ILE A 388 1.89 -14.59 -11.14
C ILE A 388 3.14 -13.70 -11.16
N SER A 389 3.79 -13.57 -12.32
CA SER A 389 4.99 -12.73 -12.48
C SER A 389 4.69 -11.26 -12.16
N LEU A 390 3.60 -10.72 -12.72
CA LEU A 390 3.11 -9.36 -12.44
C LEU A 390 2.95 -9.14 -10.93
N VAL A 391 2.20 -10.01 -10.25
CA VAL A 391 1.94 -9.86 -8.80
C VAL A 391 3.23 -9.89 -7.98
N ILE A 392 4.13 -10.85 -8.23
CA ILE A 392 5.41 -10.93 -7.50
C ILE A 392 6.22 -9.65 -7.71
N LYS A 393 6.36 -9.19 -8.96
CA LYS A 393 7.13 -7.99 -9.30
C LYS A 393 6.56 -6.72 -8.67
N THR A 394 5.23 -6.56 -8.64
CA THR A 394 4.58 -5.45 -7.94
C THR A 394 4.85 -5.48 -6.43
N ILE A 395 4.73 -6.65 -5.77
CA ILE A 395 5.03 -6.74 -4.34
C ILE A 395 6.52 -6.47 -4.05
N ILE A 396 7.44 -6.92 -4.91
CA ILE A 396 8.87 -6.59 -4.80
C ILE A 396 9.10 -5.07 -4.89
N ALA A 397 8.36 -4.35 -5.74
CA ALA A 397 8.44 -2.89 -5.83
C ALA A 397 7.93 -2.17 -4.55
N LEU A 398 6.92 -2.73 -3.87
CA LEU A 398 6.34 -2.15 -2.66
C LEU A 398 7.12 -2.48 -1.37
N THR A 399 7.78 -3.65 -1.33
CA THR A 399 8.47 -4.19 -0.15
C THR A 399 9.48 -3.22 0.51
N PRO A 400 10.31 -2.46 -0.22
CA PRO A 400 11.36 -1.61 0.37
C PRO A 400 10.81 -0.53 1.31
N GLU A 401 9.80 0.23 0.87
CA GLU A 401 9.21 1.30 1.70
C GLU A 401 8.32 0.70 2.81
N LEU A 402 7.62 -0.41 2.54
CA LEU A 402 6.84 -1.13 3.56
C LEU A 402 7.72 -1.60 4.72
N LYS A 403 8.97 -1.99 4.49
CA LYS A 403 9.94 -2.31 5.56
C LYS A 403 10.31 -1.08 6.39
N VAL A 404 10.42 0.10 5.78
CA VAL A 404 10.66 1.38 6.51
C VAL A 404 9.48 1.72 7.41
N TYR A 405 8.25 1.67 6.88
CA TYR A 405 7.04 1.87 7.69
C TYR A 405 6.92 0.81 8.81
N TYR A 406 7.16 -0.45 8.49
CA TYR A 406 7.10 -1.55 9.46
C TYR A 406 8.08 -1.34 10.62
N GLN A 407 9.32 -0.96 10.33
CA GLN A 407 10.33 -0.71 11.36
C GLN A 407 10.09 0.58 12.17
N SER A 408 9.40 1.57 11.57
CA SER A 408 8.96 2.77 12.28
C SER A 408 7.92 2.43 13.34
N ASP A 409 6.85 1.74 12.93
CA ASP A 409 5.68 1.45 13.78
C ASP A 409 5.89 0.23 14.71
N ILE A 410 6.65 -0.76 14.26
CA ILE A 410 6.97 -2.01 14.99
C ILE A 410 8.51 -2.19 15.04
N PRO A 411 9.23 -1.42 15.88
CA PRO A 411 10.68 -1.52 15.96
C PRO A 411 11.16 -2.88 16.46
N ALA A 412 12.20 -3.43 15.83
CA ALA A 412 12.81 -4.69 16.25
C ALA A 412 13.20 -4.69 17.74
N GLY A 413 12.92 -5.80 18.42
CA GLY A 413 13.17 -5.98 19.85
C GLY A 413 12.14 -5.34 20.80
N LYS A 414 11.06 -4.74 20.28
CA LYS A 414 9.90 -4.33 21.10
C LYS A 414 8.73 -5.30 20.93
N PRO A 415 7.86 -5.48 21.95
CA PRO A 415 6.57 -6.15 21.78
C PRO A 415 5.71 -5.45 20.73
N GLY A 416 5.12 -6.22 19.82
CA GLY A 416 4.23 -5.75 18.77
C GLY A 416 3.59 -6.93 18.02
N PRO A 417 2.56 -6.67 17.21
CA PRO A 417 1.92 -7.71 16.41
C PRO A 417 2.81 -8.11 15.22
N THR A 418 2.56 -9.30 14.67
CA THR A 418 3.03 -9.62 13.31
C THR A 418 1.92 -9.32 12.30
N CYS A 419 2.31 -8.83 11.13
CA CYS A 419 1.37 -8.37 10.11
C CYS A 419 1.22 -9.37 8.96
N PHE A 420 0.00 -9.47 8.43
CA PHE A 420 -0.34 -10.09 7.16
C PHE A 420 -1.40 -9.21 6.48
N GLN A 421 -1.61 -9.27 5.17
CA GLN A 421 -2.66 -8.46 4.53
C GLN A 421 -3.16 -9.05 3.22
N ILE A 422 -4.48 -9.01 3.04
CA ILE A 422 -5.15 -9.32 1.77
C ILE A 422 -5.24 -8.02 0.95
N LEU A 423 -4.68 -8.06 -0.24
CA LEU A 423 -4.66 -7.00 -1.24
C LEU A 423 -5.55 -7.39 -2.42
N GLY A 424 -6.23 -6.41 -3.01
CA GLY A 424 -6.96 -6.59 -4.27
C GLY A 424 -6.14 -6.03 -5.43
N PHE A 425 -5.69 -6.88 -6.34
CA PHE A 425 -5.02 -6.47 -7.56
C PHE A 425 -6.06 -6.26 -8.66
N ASP A 426 -5.97 -5.14 -9.38
CA ASP A 426 -6.85 -4.81 -10.49
C ASP A 426 -6.04 -4.95 -11.78
N ILE A 427 -6.32 -6.00 -12.55
CA ILE A 427 -5.53 -6.42 -13.71
C ILE A 427 -6.41 -6.36 -14.96
N LEU A 428 -5.91 -5.74 -16.03
CA LEU A 428 -6.53 -5.75 -17.35
C LEU A 428 -5.77 -6.70 -18.27
N LEU A 429 -6.47 -7.62 -18.93
CA LEU A 429 -5.89 -8.37 -20.05
C LEU A 429 -5.98 -7.52 -21.32
N MET A 430 -4.89 -7.41 -22.05
CA MET A 430 -4.86 -6.84 -23.41
C MET A 430 -5.39 -7.86 -24.43
N LYS A 431 -5.71 -7.41 -25.65
CA LYS A 431 -6.18 -8.28 -26.76
C LYS A 431 -5.21 -9.42 -27.09
N ASN A 432 -3.90 -9.23 -26.85
CA ASN A 432 -2.85 -10.25 -26.98
C ASN A 432 -2.63 -11.09 -25.71
N LEU A 433 -3.59 -11.06 -24.77
CA LEU A 433 -3.59 -11.74 -23.47
C LEU A 433 -2.49 -11.31 -22.48
N LYS A 434 -1.68 -10.29 -22.79
CA LYS A 434 -0.72 -9.72 -21.83
C LYS A 434 -1.48 -9.08 -20.65
N PRO A 435 -1.17 -9.43 -19.39
CA PRO A 435 -1.74 -8.77 -18.22
C PRO A 435 -1.05 -7.42 -17.96
N MET A 436 -1.85 -6.42 -17.62
CA MET A 436 -1.42 -5.07 -17.27
C MET A 436 -2.00 -4.68 -15.91
N LEU A 437 -1.19 -4.08 -15.04
CA LEU A 437 -1.62 -3.62 -13.72
C LEU A 437 -2.33 -2.26 -13.84
N LEU A 438 -3.54 -2.15 -13.29
CA LEU A 438 -4.30 -0.89 -13.21
C LEU A 438 -4.10 -0.17 -11.87
N GLU A 439 -4.26 -0.90 -10.76
CA GLU A 439 -4.10 -0.42 -9.38
C GLU A 439 -3.94 -1.60 -8.40
N VAL A 440 -3.52 -1.30 -7.17
CA VAL A 440 -3.55 -2.23 -6.03
C VAL A 440 -4.40 -1.61 -4.93
N ASN A 441 -5.30 -2.39 -4.35
CA ASN A 441 -6.22 -1.99 -3.30
C ASN A 441 -5.76 -2.59 -1.95
N ALA A 442 -5.36 -1.75 -0.99
CA ALA A 442 -4.97 -2.17 0.36
C ALA A 442 -6.16 -2.71 1.18
N ASN A 443 -7.37 -2.24 0.88
CA ASN A 443 -8.61 -2.56 1.57
C ASN A 443 -9.69 -2.94 0.53
N PRO A 444 -9.54 -4.06 -0.20
CA PRO A 444 -10.53 -4.47 -1.18
C PRO A 444 -11.86 -4.77 -0.48
N SER A 445 -12.99 -4.43 -1.12
CA SER A 445 -14.29 -4.81 -0.58
C SER A 445 -14.41 -6.33 -0.50
N MET A 446 -14.67 -6.83 0.71
CA MET A 446 -14.92 -8.23 1.02
C MET A 446 -16.41 -8.51 1.32
N ARG A 447 -17.30 -7.56 0.99
CA ARG A 447 -18.76 -7.74 1.12
C ARG A 447 -19.21 -8.88 0.19
N ILE A 448 -20.08 -9.76 0.67
CA ILE A 448 -20.62 -10.92 -0.07
C ILE A 448 -22.09 -10.74 -0.46
N GLU A 449 -22.59 -9.52 -0.29
CA GLU A 449 -23.95 -9.07 -0.57
C GLU A 449 -23.90 -7.85 -1.48
N HIS A 450 -25.03 -7.52 -2.09
CA HIS A 450 -25.26 -6.30 -2.83
C HIS A 450 -26.56 -5.64 -2.38
N GLU A 451 -26.62 -4.32 -2.46
CA GLU A 451 -27.86 -3.57 -2.20
C GLU A 451 -28.74 -3.66 -3.45
N GLN A 452 -29.99 -4.09 -3.27
CA GLN A 452 -31.03 -4.14 -4.28
C GLN A 452 -32.17 -3.21 -3.85
N GLU A 453 -32.61 -2.33 -4.73
CA GLU A 453 -33.78 -1.48 -4.49
C GLU A 453 -35.07 -2.29 -4.76
N LEU A 454 -35.91 -2.43 -3.74
CA LEU A 454 -37.20 -3.14 -3.84
C LEU A 454 -38.33 -2.19 -4.24
N SER A 455 -38.26 -0.95 -3.77
CA SER A 455 -39.15 0.16 -4.10
C SER A 455 -38.41 1.47 -3.86
N PRO A 456 -38.86 2.62 -4.41
CA PRO A 456 -38.11 3.88 -4.35
C PRO A 456 -37.64 4.26 -2.94
N GLY A 457 -36.33 4.23 -2.70
CA GLY A 457 -35.69 4.52 -1.42
C GLY A 457 -35.63 3.36 -0.41
N VAL A 458 -36.11 2.17 -0.75
CA VAL A 458 -36.08 0.97 0.11
C VAL A 458 -35.12 -0.07 -0.46
N PHE A 459 -34.03 -0.32 0.26
CA PHE A 459 -32.95 -1.21 -0.16
C PHE A 459 -32.82 -2.43 0.76
N GLU A 460 -32.65 -3.61 0.15
CA GLU A 460 -32.31 -4.87 0.84
C GLU A 460 -30.89 -5.31 0.50
N ASN A 461 -30.20 -5.98 1.43
CA ASN A 461 -28.89 -6.58 1.16
C ASN A 461 -29.08 -8.05 0.74
N VAL A 462 -28.94 -8.32 -0.56
CA VAL A 462 -29.14 -9.65 -1.15
C VAL A 462 -27.78 -10.36 -1.31
N PRO A 463 -27.63 -11.65 -0.95
CA PRO A 463 -26.41 -12.41 -1.19
C PRO A 463 -25.96 -12.37 -2.66
N SER A 464 -24.65 -12.39 -2.89
CA SER A 464 -24.08 -12.48 -4.23
C SER A 464 -23.23 -13.75 -4.33
N PRO A 465 -23.72 -14.82 -4.98
CA PRO A 465 -23.07 -16.14 -4.97
C PRO A 465 -21.61 -16.11 -5.42
N VAL A 466 -21.31 -15.32 -6.47
CA VAL A 466 -19.95 -15.14 -7.01
C VAL A 466 -19.00 -14.44 -6.04
N ASP A 467 -19.51 -13.49 -5.24
CA ASP A 467 -18.72 -12.84 -4.21
C ASP A 467 -18.50 -13.76 -3.01
N GLU A 468 -19.52 -14.51 -2.59
CA GLU A 468 -19.42 -15.47 -1.47
C GLU A 468 -18.40 -16.58 -1.76
N GLU A 469 -18.51 -17.25 -2.91
CA GLU A 469 -17.63 -18.35 -3.32
C GLU A 469 -16.15 -17.95 -3.25
N VAL A 470 -15.82 -16.79 -3.81
CA VAL A 470 -14.43 -16.29 -3.87
C VAL A 470 -13.98 -15.74 -2.51
N LYS A 471 -14.75 -14.85 -1.88
CA LYS A 471 -14.28 -14.07 -0.71
C LYS A 471 -14.26 -14.89 0.57
N VAL A 472 -15.24 -15.76 0.80
CA VAL A 472 -15.24 -16.65 1.98
C VAL A 472 -14.05 -17.61 1.91
N ALA A 473 -13.77 -18.18 0.74
CA ALA A 473 -12.60 -19.04 0.55
C ALA A 473 -11.29 -18.30 0.85
N VAL A 474 -11.13 -17.07 0.33
CA VAL A 474 -9.95 -16.23 0.56
C VAL A 474 -9.75 -15.89 2.05
N ILE A 475 -10.81 -15.52 2.78
CA ILE A 475 -10.71 -15.20 4.22
C ILE A 475 -10.40 -16.46 5.03
N ARG A 476 -11.17 -17.54 4.85
CA ARG A 476 -10.95 -18.83 5.53
C ARG A 476 -9.53 -19.34 5.32
N ASP A 477 -9.05 -19.35 4.09
CA ASP A 477 -7.75 -19.92 3.78
C ASP A 477 -6.60 -18.98 4.18
N THR A 478 -6.84 -17.66 4.27
CA THR A 478 -5.92 -16.73 4.96
C THR A 478 -5.79 -17.11 6.43
N LEU A 479 -6.90 -17.26 7.15
CA LEU A 479 -6.91 -17.66 8.57
C LEU A 479 -6.18 -19.00 8.77
N ARG A 480 -6.40 -20.00 7.91
CA ARG A 480 -5.68 -21.30 7.94
C ARG A 480 -4.17 -21.19 7.71
N LEU A 481 -3.69 -20.17 7.00
CA LEU A 481 -2.27 -19.89 6.74
C LEU A 481 -1.60 -19.11 7.88
N VAL A 482 -2.36 -18.31 8.63
CA VAL A 482 -1.88 -17.54 9.81
C VAL A 482 -2.27 -18.20 11.15
N ASP A 483 -2.62 -19.49 11.15
CA ASP A 483 -2.99 -20.22 12.37
C ASP A 483 -1.86 -20.21 13.42
N PRO A 484 -2.04 -19.55 14.58
CA PRO A 484 -1.01 -19.46 15.62
C PRO A 484 -0.63 -20.82 16.20
N GLN A 485 -1.53 -21.81 16.15
CA GLN A 485 -1.26 -23.15 16.65
C GLN A 485 -0.31 -23.92 15.73
N LYS A 486 -0.33 -23.64 14.41
CA LYS A 486 0.65 -24.20 13.47
C LYS A 486 2.03 -23.63 13.69
N LYS A 487 2.14 -22.33 14.00
CA LYS A 487 3.41 -21.69 14.33
C LYS A 487 4.05 -22.35 15.55
N LYS A 488 3.32 -22.42 16.68
CA LYS A 488 3.78 -23.12 17.90
C LYS A 488 4.24 -24.55 17.66
N ARG A 489 3.54 -25.33 16.80
CA ARG A 489 3.97 -26.70 16.45
C ARG A 489 5.30 -26.72 15.68
N LYS A 490 5.49 -25.81 14.71
CA LYS A 490 6.76 -25.68 13.98
C LYS A 490 7.89 -25.28 14.91
N ASP A 491 7.66 -24.28 15.76
CA ASP A 491 8.68 -23.75 16.70
C ASP A 491 9.15 -24.85 17.68
N ILE A 492 8.22 -25.64 18.23
CA ILE A 492 8.54 -26.79 19.09
C ILE A 492 9.30 -27.88 18.30
N GLN A 493 8.93 -28.11 17.04
CA GLN A 493 9.51 -29.17 16.21
C GLN A 493 10.89 -28.80 15.64
N SER A 494 11.21 -27.52 15.47
CA SER A 494 12.58 -27.07 15.19
C SER A 494 13.45 -27.15 16.44
N GLN A 495 12.96 -26.73 17.61
CA GLN A 495 13.69 -26.80 18.88
C GLN A 495 14.03 -28.24 19.29
N THR A 496 13.14 -29.20 19.06
CA THR A 496 13.45 -30.62 19.28
C THR A 496 14.36 -31.22 18.20
N SER A 497 14.47 -30.63 17.02
CA SER A 497 15.44 -31.05 16.00
C SER A 497 16.85 -30.54 16.30
N GLU A 498 16.98 -29.30 16.78
CA GLU A 498 18.27 -28.69 17.18
C GLU A 498 18.89 -29.44 18.37
N HIS A 499 18.08 -29.81 19.37
CA HIS A 499 18.57 -30.60 20.51
C HIS A 499 19.01 -32.03 20.17
N VAL A 500 18.57 -32.60 19.04
CA VAL A 500 18.98 -33.95 18.59
C VAL A 500 20.24 -33.90 17.71
N SER A 501 20.55 -32.75 17.08
CA SER A 501 21.83 -32.57 16.37
C SER A 501 23.04 -32.50 17.31
N GLU A 502 22.90 -31.96 18.52
CA GLU A 502 24.01 -31.89 19.50
C GLU A 502 24.38 -33.25 20.13
N THR A 503 23.60 -34.32 19.89
CA THR A 503 23.86 -35.66 20.45
C THR A 503 24.30 -36.69 19.40
N LYS A 504 24.67 -36.25 18.19
CA LYS A 504 24.98 -37.15 17.06
C LYS A 504 26.19 -36.78 16.19
N GLU A 505 27.13 -36.01 16.74
CA GLU A 505 28.50 -35.97 16.19
C GLU A 505 29.38 -37.06 16.81
N ASP A 506 29.05 -38.32 16.49
CA ASP A 506 30.00 -39.43 16.50
C ASP A 506 29.46 -40.58 15.63
N LEU A 507 30.36 -41.28 14.91
CA LEU A 507 30.13 -42.39 13.95
C LEU A 507 29.73 -42.05 12.49
N LEU A 508 30.74 -41.64 11.72
CA LEU A 508 31.10 -42.09 10.34
C LEU A 508 30.00 -42.48 9.29
N GLY A 509 29.87 -41.63 8.27
CA GLY A 509 30.23 -41.93 6.86
C GLY A 509 29.38 -42.88 5.97
N ALA A 510 28.73 -42.34 4.93
CA ALA A 510 28.78 -42.80 3.51
C ALA A 510 27.71 -42.13 2.59
N GLY A 511 28.11 -41.77 1.36
CA GLY A 511 27.26 -41.81 0.14
C GLY A 511 26.18 -40.72 -0.09
N PRO A 512 26.16 -40.03 -1.26
CA PRO A 512 25.11 -39.06 -1.60
C PRO A 512 23.94 -39.69 -2.39
N GLY A 513 22.69 -39.28 -2.11
CA GLY A 513 21.54 -39.68 -2.93
C GLY A 513 20.21 -39.01 -2.58
N GLY A 514 19.52 -38.49 -3.61
CA GLY A 514 18.08 -38.25 -3.58
C GLY A 514 17.56 -37.05 -2.78
N GLY A 515 17.56 -35.86 -3.37
CA GLY A 515 16.73 -34.75 -2.88
C GLY A 515 15.25 -35.04 -3.13
N VAL A 516 14.50 -35.36 -2.08
CA VAL A 516 13.05 -35.63 -2.15
C VAL A 516 12.26 -34.34 -1.91
N ASP A 517 11.34 -34.02 -2.83
CA ASP A 517 10.45 -32.86 -2.73
C ASP A 517 9.52 -32.94 -1.52
N TYR A 518 9.75 -32.09 -0.51
CA TYR A 518 8.90 -31.99 0.68
C TYR A 518 7.66 -31.11 0.43
N ASP A 519 6.74 -31.60 -0.41
CA ASP A 519 5.46 -30.91 -0.68
C ASP A 519 4.64 -30.78 0.62
N THR A 520 4.53 -29.55 1.13
CA THR A 520 3.94 -29.23 2.44
C THR A 520 2.41 -29.20 2.38
N SER A 521 1.79 -30.17 1.68
CA SER A 521 0.40 -30.11 1.22
C SER A 521 -0.59 -31.06 1.91
N LYS A 522 -0.17 -31.81 2.94
CA LYS A 522 -1.05 -32.74 3.69
C LYS A 522 -1.21 -32.35 5.18
N SER A 523 -1.94 -31.27 5.42
CA SER A 523 -2.65 -31.03 6.70
C SER A 523 -4.15 -30.87 6.44
N THR A 524 -4.79 -31.93 5.96
CA THR A 524 -6.23 -31.95 5.68
C THR A 524 -7.00 -32.11 7.00
N GLU A 525 -7.31 -30.99 7.65
CA GLU A 525 -8.36 -30.92 8.68
C GLU A 525 -9.64 -31.58 8.10
N PRO A 526 -10.22 -32.62 8.74
CA PRO A 526 -11.33 -33.37 8.17
C PRO A 526 -12.53 -32.48 7.83
N GLY A 527 -12.96 -32.52 6.55
CA GLY A 527 -14.13 -31.80 6.05
C GLY A 527 -13.89 -30.40 5.49
N LEU A 528 -12.65 -29.88 5.43
CA LEU A 528 -12.36 -28.58 4.82
C LEU A 528 -11.76 -28.70 3.39
N PRO A 529 -12.15 -27.83 2.43
CA PRO A 529 -11.59 -27.83 1.08
C PRO A 529 -10.07 -27.60 1.02
N SER A 530 -9.47 -27.94 -0.13
CA SER A 530 -8.08 -27.57 -0.45
C SER A 530 -7.92 -26.05 -0.44
N LEU A 531 -6.75 -25.53 -0.03
CA LEU A 531 -6.49 -24.10 0.02
C LEU A 531 -6.69 -23.44 -1.35
N CYS A 532 -7.47 -22.36 -1.39
CA CYS A 532 -7.61 -21.49 -2.56
C CYS A 532 -6.38 -20.59 -2.75
N LEU A 533 -5.70 -20.22 -1.66
CA LEU A 533 -4.45 -19.47 -1.70
C LEU A 533 -3.26 -20.40 -1.98
N LYS A 534 -2.45 -20.05 -2.98
CA LYS A 534 -1.25 -20.79 -3.38
C LYS A 534 -0.01 -19.91 -3.23
N GLN A 535 1.01 -20.43 -2.54
CA GLN A 535 2.27 -19.73 -2.36
C GLN A 535 3.00 -19.59 -3.69
N VAL A 536 3.39 -18.37 -4.03
CA VAL A 536 4.17 -18.05 -5.23
C VAL A 536 5.56 -17.51 -4.88
N PHE A 537 5.72 -16.95 -3.69
CA PHE A 537 7.03 -16.56 -3.14
C PHE A 537 7.16 -17.11 -1.71
N PRO A 538 8.26 -17.82 -1.36
CA PRO A 538 9.50 -17.97 -2.12
C PRO A 538 9.51 -19.10 -3.17
N LYS A 539 8.38 -19.74 -3.50
CA LYS A 539 8.31 -20.82 -4.51
C LYS A 539 9.05 -20.49 -5.81
N TYR A 540 8.88 -19.27 -6.35
CA TYR A 540 9.57 -18.80 -7.56
C TYR A 540 10.74 -17.85 -7.26
N ALA A 541 11.27 -17.81 -6.03
CA ALA A 541 12.30 -16.84 -5.63
C ALA A 541 13.55 -16.88 -6.52
N LYS A 542 13.98 -18.05 -7.00
CA LYS A 542 15.09 -18.19 -7.96
C LYS A 542 14.90 -17.37 -9.25
N GLN A 543 13.66 -17.13 -9.67
CA GLN A 543 13.31 -16.37 -10.88
C GLN A 543 13.18 -14.86 -10.64
N PHE A 544 13.12 -14.39 -9.39
CA PHE A 544 12.78 -12.99 -9.06
C PHE A 544 13.73 -12.33 -8.03
N ASN A 545 14.62 -13.08 -7.37
CA ASN A 545 15.53 -12.53 -6.36
C ASN A 545 16.45 -11.43 -6.90
N TYR A 546 16.86 -11.49 -8.16
CA TYR A 546 17.72 -10.46 -8.78
C TYR A 546 17.02 -9.08 -8.87
N LEU A 547 15.68 -9.04 -8.81
CA LEU A 547 14.90 -7.79 -8.79
C LEU A 547 14.92 -7.10 -7.41
N ARG A 548 15.45 -7.74 -6.35
CA ARG A 548 15.44 -7.21 -4.98
C ARG A 548 16.57 -6.19 -4.69
N LEU A 549 17.12 -5.52 -5.70
CA LEU A 549 18.17 -4.50 -5.50
C LEU A 549 17.68 -3.35 -4.60
N VAL A 550 16.48 -2.82 -4.83
CA VAL A 550 15.93 -1.71 -4.03
C VAL A 550 15.62 -2.14 -2.58
N ASP A 551 15.33 -3.43 -2.36
CA ASP A 551 15.15 -4.00 -1.01
C ASP A 551 16.49 -4.03 -0.24
N ARG A 552 17.62 -4.32 -0.91
CA ARG A 552 18.97 -4.17 -0.33
C ARG A 552 19.33 -2.70 -0.08
N VAL A 553 19.00 -1.79 -0.99
CA VAL A 553 19.19 -0.33 -0.78
C VAL A 553 18.37 0.16 0.43
N ALA A 554 17.14 -0.35 0.63
CA ALA A 554 16.34 -0.04 1.81
C ALA A 554 16.94 -0.61 3.10
N ALA A 555 17.56 -1.80 3.07
CA ALA A 555 18.30 -2.32 4.22
C ALA A 555 19.49 -1.40 4.61
N LEU A 556 20.20 -0.84 3.62
CA LEU A 556 21.23 0.18 3.86
C LEU A 556 20.63 1.46 4.45
N PHE A 557 19.54 2.01 3.86
CA PHE A 557 18.84 3.18 4.39
C PHE A 557 18.43 3.00 5.86
N ILE A 558 17.76 1.87 6.15
CA ILE A 558 17.30 1.45 7.48
C ILE A 558 18.45 1.43 8.50
N ARG A 559 19.61 0.89 8.11
CA ARG A 559 20.81 0.83 8.97
C ARG A 559 21.34 2.21 9.37
N PHE A 560 21.06 3.26 8.58
CA PHE A 560 21.57 4.62 8.81
C PHE A 560 20.54 5.63 9.32
N LEU A 561 19.25 5.28 9.42
CA LEU A 561 18.20 6.13 10.01
C LEU A 561 18.56 6.65 11.42
N GLY A 562 19.26 5.84 12.22
CA GLY A 562 19.87 6.23 13.50
C GLY A 562 18.90 6.44 14.67
N VAL A 563 17.66 6.87 14.41
CA VAL A 563 16.60 7.06 15.42
C VAL A 563 15.53 5.98 15.23
N LYS A 564 15.06 5.37 16.33
CA LYS A 564 13.94 4.41 16.30
C LYS A 564 12.63 5.17 16.09
N GLY A 565 11.83 4.77 15.10
CA GLY A 565 10.51 5.36 14.84
C GLY A 565 10.48 6.59 13.93
N THR A 566 11.53 6.84 13.13
CA THR A 566 11.49 7.84 12.05
C THR A 566 11.54 7.16 10.67
N THR A 567 10.94 7.83 9.68
CA THR A 567 11.00 7.41 8.27
C THR A 567 11.99 8.25 7.45
N LYS A 568 12.69 9.20 8.07
CA LYS A 568 13.57 10.18 7.41
C LYS A 568 15.02 10.04 7.87
N LEU A 569 15.94 9.93 6.91
CA LEU A 569 17.38 9.96 7.13
C LEU A 569 17.85 11.42 7.25
N GLY A 570 18.40 11.79 8.41
CA GLY A 570 19.02 13.10 8.62
C GLY A 570 20.42 13.22 7.99
N PRO A 571 20.95 14.45 7.83
CA PRO A 571 22.23 14.70 7.15
C PRO A 571 23.43 14.00 7.82
N THR A 572 23.41 13.90 9.15
CA THR A 572 24.45 13.17 9.90
C THR A 572 24.40 11.66 9.64
N GLY A 573 23.21 11.08 9.48
CA GLY A 573 23.04 9.68 9.07
C GLY A 573 23.59 9.45 7.66
N PHE A 574 23.23 10.31 6.70
CA PHE A 574 23.72 10.24 5.33
C PHE A 574 25.24 10.41 5.22
N ARG A 575 25.85 11.38 5.93
CA ARG A 575 27.31 11.51 6.02
C ARG A 575 27.98 10.27 6.63
N THR A 576 27.32 9.61 7.58
CA THR A 576 27.83 8.38 8.22
C THR A 576 27.76 7.20 7.26
N PHE A 577 26.69 7.07 6.47
CA PHE A 577 26.60 6.12 5.35
C PHE A 577 27.79 6.27 4.38
N ILE A 578 28.01 7.49 3.87
CA ILE A 578 29.09 7.79 2.91
C ILE A 578 30.49 7.45 3.47
N ARG A 579 30.76 7.79 4.74
CA ARG A 579 32.05 7.52 5.39
C ARG A 579 32.28 6.04 5.67
N ASN A 580 31.26 5.35 6.17
CA ASN A 580 31.36 3.93 6.52
C ASN A 580 31.50 3.07 5.26
N CYS A 581 30.76 3.40 4.19
CA CYS A 581 30.83 2.71 2.90
C CYS A 581 31.99 3.18 1.99
N LYS A 582 32.89 4.04 2.48
CA LYS A 582 34.07 4.55 1.73
C LYS A 582 33.73 5.18 0.37
N LEU A 583 32.67 5.98 0.32
CA LEU A 583 32.14 6.58 -0.92
C LEU A 583 32.69 7.97 -1.26
N SER A 584 33.32 8.67 -0.30
CA SER A 584 33.99 9.95 -0.56
C SER A 584 35.45 9.76 -0.99
N ASN A 585 35.94 10.65 -1.86
CA ASN A 585 37.33 10.70 -2.35
C ASN A 585 37.68 12.13 -2.82
N SER A 586 38.86 12.34 -3.41
CA SER A 586 39.29 13.66 -3.91
C SER A 586 38.34 14.29 -4.94
N SER A 587 37.69 13.48 -5.79
CA SER A 587 36.68 13.91 -6.79
C SER A 587 35.25 13.96 -6.25
N PHE A 588 35.03 13.62 -4.98
CA PHE A 588 33.74 13.67 -4.30
C PHE A 588 33.94 13.87 -2.80
N SER A 589 34.16 15.14 -2.43
CA SER A 589 34.42 15.54 -1.05
C SER A 589 33.17 15.51 -0.18
N MET A 590 33.33 15.61 1.14
CA MET A 590 32.18 15.72 2.06
C MET A 590 31.32 16.97 1.78
N ALA A 591 31.89 18.05 1.24
CA ALA A 591 31.10 19.22 0.82
C ALA A 591 30.19 18.88 -0.37
N SER A 592 30.69 18.12 -1.35
CA SER A 592 29.86 17.61 -2.46
C SER A 592 28.74 16.67 -1.99
N VAL A 593 28.99 15.91 -0.91
CA VAL A 593 28.01 15.03 -0.27
C VAL A 593 26.90 15.83 0.42
N ASP A 594 27.26 16.90 1.15
CA ASP A 594 26.29 17.77 1.80
C ASP A 594 25.43 18.52 0.77
N ILE A 595 26.01 18.98 -0.35
CA ILE A 595 25.26 19.57 -1.49
C ILE A 595 24.28 18.55 -2.07
N LEU A 596 24.73 17.33 -2.40
CA LEU A 596 23.88 16.26 -2.93
C LEU A 596 22.68 15.96 -2.01
N TYR A 597 22.93 15.88 -0.70
CA TYR A 597 21.89 15.67 0.30
C TYR A 597 20.87 16.81 0.30
N ILE A 598 21.33 18.08 0.29
CA ILE A 598 20.47 19.26 0.32
C ILE A 598 19.61 19.33 -0.95
N ASP A 599 20.20 19.17 -2.14
CA ASP A 599 19.49 19.30 -3.41
C ASP A 599 18.40 18.23 -3.60
N ILE A 600 18.72 16.97 -3.28
CA ILE A 600 17.75 15.87 -3.34
C ILE A 600 16.65 16.05 -2.28
N THR A 601 17.02 16.33 -1.03
CA THR A 601 16.05 16.51 0.07
C THR A 601 15.12 17.70 -0.21
N ARG A 602 15.62 18.81 -0.76
CA ARG A 602 14.81 19.97 -1.13
C ARG A 602 13.78 19.62 -2.21
N ARG A 603 14.18 18.88 -3.25
CA ARG A 603 13.24 18.40 -4.29
C ARG A 603 12.16 17.52 -3.68
N TRP A 604 12.52 16.48 -2.93
CA TRP A 604 11.52 15.58 -2.33
C TRP A 604 10.63 16.24 -1.27
N ASN A 605 11.11 17.26 -0.55
CA ASN A 605 10.28 18.05 0.36
C ASN A 605 9.27 18.97 -0.35
N SER A 606 9.54 19.38 -1.60
CA SER A 606 8.55 20.10 -2.43
C SER A 606 7.46 19.20 -3.03
N VAL A 607 7.67 17.88 -2.95
CA VAL A 607 6.83 16.83 -3.56
C VAL A 607 6.05 16.03 -2.48
N GLY A 608 6.39 16.21 -1.20
CA GLY A 608 5.78 15.54 -0.06
C GLY A 608 4.72 16.40 0.63
N ILE A 609 3.58 15.80 0.96
CA ILE A 609 2.47 16.45 1.68
C ILE A 609 2.82 16.73 3.16
N ASP A 610 3.73 15.93 3.74
CA ASP A 610 4.02 15.96 5.17
C ASP A 610 5.34 16.70 5.48
N HIS A 611 5.23 18.02 5.69
CA HIS A 611 6.36 18.90 6.03
C HIS A 611 6.84 18.76 7.49
N ARG A 612 6.29 17.82 8.27
CA ARG A 612 6.53 17.71 9.72
C ARG A 612 7.85 17.03 10.08
N GLU A 613 8.37 16.15 9.23
CA GLU A 613 9.67 15.48 9.44
C GLU A 613 10.73 15.99 8.46
N SER A 614 11.81 16.58 9.00
CA SER A 614 12.95 17.03 8.21
C SER A 614 13.92 15.88 7.91
N GLY A 615 14.05 15.53 6.64
CA GLY A 615 15.10 14.63 6.16
C GLY A 615 14.77 13.91 4.86
N MET A 616 15.71 13.08 4.41
CA MET A 616 15.62 12.30 3.18
C MET A 616 14.74 11.04 3.41
N CYS A 617 13.64 10.89 2.67
CA CYS A 617 12.87 9.62 2.67
C CYS A 617 13.59 8.52 1.86
N LEU A 618 13.07 7.30 1.87
CA LEU A 618 13.69 6.18 1.15
C LEU A 618 13.81 6.46 -0.36
N GLN A 619 12.76 6.95 -1.02
CA GLN A 619 12.84 7.26 -2.47
C GLN A 619 13.91 8.32 -2.79
N ALA A 620 14.04 9.34 -1.94
CA ALA A 620 15.11 10.34 -2.05
C ALA A 620 16.51 9.71 -1.84
N PHE A 621 16.62 8.74 -0.93
CA PHE A 621 17.87 7.99 -0.74
C PHE A 621 18.17 7.05 -1.90
N VAL A 622 17.16 6.40 -2.50
CA VAL A 622 17.32 5.56 -3.71
C VAL A 622 17.82 6.40 -4.87
N GLU A 623 17.27 7.60 -5.08
CA GLU A 623 17.77 8.54 -6.10
C GLU A 623 19.23 8.94 -5.84
N ALA A 624 19.57 9.28 -4.58
CA ALA A 624 20.95 9.57 -4.19
C ALA A 624 21.88 8.38 -4.43
N PHE A 625 21.41 7.15 -4.17
CA PHE A 625 22.14 5.91 -4.38
C PHE A 625 22.38 5.63 -5.87
N PHE A 626 21.38 5.87 -6.72
CA PHE A 626 21.53 5.73 -8.19
C PHE A 626 22.54 6.75 -8.74
N PHE A 627 22.51 8.00 -8.28
CA PHE A 627 23.51 9.00 -8.65
C PHE A 627 24.93 8.58 -8.25
N LEU A 628 25.11 8.02 -7.04
CA LEU A 628 26.41 7.51 -6.57
C LEU A 628 26.87 6.31 -7.40
N ALA A 629 25.95 5.42 -7.79
CA ALA A 629 26.23 4.25 -8.61
C ALA A 629 26.69 4.66 -10.02
N GLN A 630 25.93 5.54 -10.67
CA GLN A 630 26.27 6.15 -11.96
C GLN A 630 27.63 6.88 -11.91
N LYS A 631 27.91 7.63 -10.84
CA LYS A 631 29.20 8.34 -10.70
C LYS A 631 30.38 7.37 -10.59
N LYS A 632 30.22 6.23 -9.92
CA LYS A 632 31.29 5.25 -9.64
C LYS A 632 31.48 4.21 -10.75
N TYR A 633 30.41 3.78 -11.44
CA TYR A 633 30.41 2.63 -12.36
C TYR A 633 29.90 2.97 -13.77
N LYS A 634 30.26 4.14 -14.30
CA LYS A 634 29.75 4.75 -15.55
C LYS A 634 29.61 3.84 -16.78
N SER A 635 30.40 2.77 -16.90
CA SER A 635 30.44 1.87 -18.05
C SER A 635 29.39 0.76 -18.04
N LEU A 636 28.69 0.52 -16.93
CA LEU A 636 27.72 -0.58 -16.79
C LEU A 636 26.26 -0.11 -16.98
N PRO A 637 25.31 -0.99 -17.31
CA PRO A 637 23.86 -0.72 -17.20
C PRO A 637 23.45 -0.34 -15.77
N LEU A 638 22.42 0.49 -15.60
CA LEU A 638 22.04 1.05 -14.28
C LEU A 638 21.83 0.01 -13.18
N HIS A 639 21.21 -1.14 -13.48
CA HIS A 639 21.01 -2.19 -12.48
C HIS A 639 22.33 -2.85 -12.04
N GLU A 640 23.30 -3.02 -12.94
CA GLU A 640 24.65 -3.51 -12.61
C GLU A 640 25.45 -2.47 -11.82
N GLN A 641 25.32 -1.18 -12.15
CA GLN A 641 25.93 -0.09 -11.38
C GLN A 641 25.42 -0.11 -9.93
N VAL A 642 24.09 -0.25 -9.76
CA VAL A 642 23.43 -0.28 -8.45
C VAL A 642 23.82 -1.54 -7.69
N ALA A 643 23.80 -2.72 -8.31
CA ALA A 643 24.29 -3.97 -7.70
C ALA A 643 25.74 -3.84 -7.21
N SER A 644 26.64 -3.37 -8.08
CA SER A 644 28.06 -3.15 -7.78
C SER A 644 28.28 -2.12 -6.66
N LEU A 645 27.38 -1.15 -6.49
CA LEU A 645 27.46 -0.21 -5.37
C LEU A 645 26.94 -0.82 -4.07
N ILE A 646 25.87 -1.62 -4.13
CA ILE A 646 25.35 -2.34 -2.95
C ILE A 646 26.42 -3.29 -2.42
N ASP A 647 26.99 -4.14 -3.27
CA ASP A 647 28.00 -5.13 -2.88
C ASP A 647 29.25 -4.45 -2.27
N PHE A 648 29.69 -3.33 -2.85
CA PHE A 648 30.79 -2.49 -2.32
C PHE A 648 30.46 -1.90 -0.93
N CYS A 649 29.22 -1.44 -0.73
CA CYS A 649 28.78 -0.90 0.56
C CYS A 649 28.65 -2.01 1.62
N GLU A 650 28.02 -3.13 1.30
CA GLU A 650 27.84 -4.28 2.20
C GLU A 650 29.20 -4.84 2.64
N TYR A 651 30.16 -5.01 1.72
CA TYR A 651 31.53 -5.43 2.03
C TYR A 651 32.21 -4.50 3.06
N HIS A 652 32.18 -3.19 2.83
CA HIS A 652 32.79 -2.23 3.76
C HIS A 652 32.08 -2.17 5.12
N LEU A 653 30.78 -2.45 5.17
CA LEU A 653 30.01 -2.50 6.42
C LEU A 653 30.28 -3.78 7.22
N ALA A 654 30.40 -4.94 6.56
CA ALA A 654 30.80 -6.19 7.20
C ALA A 654 32.19 -6.05 7.85
N ALA A 655 33.18 -5.56 7.09
CA ALA A 655 34.54 -5.33 7.60
C ALA A 655 34.62 -4.28 8.74
N LEU A 656 33.63 -3.39 8.86
CA LEU A 656 33.51 -2.47 10.00
C LEU A 656 32.87 -3.13 11.22
N ASP A 657 31.91 -4.02 11.03
CA ASP A 657 31.25 -4.74 12.12
C ASP A 657 32.19 -5.82 12.72
N GLU A 658 32.97 -6.52 11.89
CA GLU A 658 34.06 -7.40 12.35
C GLU A 658 35.07 -6.66 13.24
N LYS A 659 35.55 -5.49 12.80
CA LYS A 659 36.48 -4.67 13.60
C LYS A 659 35.87 -4.24 14.94
N ARG A 660 34.56 -3.92 14.97
CA ARG A 660 33.85 -3.59 16.21
C ARG A 660 33.72 -4.80 17.15
N LEU A 661 33.47 -5.99 16.61
CA LEU A 661 33.41 -7.23 17.38
C LEU A 661 34.78 -7.60 17.98
N LEU A 662 35.86 -7.42 17.21
CA LEU A 662 37.24 -7.65 17.68
C LEU A 662 37.64 -6.64 18.76
N CYS A 663 37.44 -5.34 18.56
CA CYS A 663 37.71 -4.33 19.59
C CYS A 663 36.81 -4.50 20.82
N GLY A 664 35.56 -4.96 20.66
CA GLY A 664 34.62 -5.23 21.75
C GLY A 664 34.98 -6.44 22.61
N ARG A 665 35.80 -7.38 22.11
CA ARG A 665 36.34 -8.51 22.88
C ARG A 665 37.67 -8.20 23.58
N GLY A 666 38.26 -7.02 23.36
CA GLY A 666 39.57 -6.61 23.87
C GLY A 666 39.61 -6.08 25.31
N VAL A 667 38.59 -6.32 26.14
CA VAL A 667 38.55 -5.89 27.56
C VAL A 667 38.11 -7.05 28.45
N ALA A 668 38.90 -8.12 28.44
CA ALA A 668 38.83 -9.23 29.39
C ALA A 668 40.14 -10.04 29.36
N GLU A 669 41.28 -9.43 29.72
CA GLU A 669 42.43 -10.25 30.12
C GLU A 669 42.16 -10.85 31.51
N PRO A 670 42.36 -12.16 31.70
CA PRO A 670 42.23 -12.78 33.00
C PRO A 670 43.48 -12.49 33.83
N HIS A 671 43.31 -11.85 35.00
CA HIS A 671 44.39 -11.80 35.98
C HIS A 671 44.77 -13.22 36.42
N SER A 672 45.99 -13.63 36.09
CA SER A 672 46.59 -14.89 36.51
C SER A 672 46.84 -14.87 38.03
N GLY A 673 45.92 -15.47 38.79
CA GLY A 673 46.09 -15.70 40.21
C GLY A 673 47.06 -16.85 40.48
N ALA A 674 48.29 -16.54 40.89
CA ALA A 674 49.23 -17.47 41.49
C ALA A 674 50.05 -16.74 42.56
N GLY A 675 49.72 -16.96 43.83
CA GLY A 675 50.34 -16.26 44.95
C GLY A 675 49.71 -16.70 46.28
N SER A 676 50.38 -17.61 46.97
CA SER A 676 49.95 -18.19 48.25
C SER A 676 50.09 -17.22 49.42
N ASN A 677 49.06 -17.16 50.26
CA ASN A 677 49.19 -16.82 51.69
C ASN A 677 49.97 -17.95 52.41
N PRO A 678 50.69 -17.71 53.53
CA PRO A 678 50.07 -17.10 54.71
C PRO A 678 50.94 -16.15 55.58
N ASP A 679 50.29 -15.69 56.64
CA ASP A 679 50.79 -15.19 57.93
C ASP A 679 51.44 -13.79 58.03
N GLY A 680 50.68 -12.92 58.72
CA GLY A 680 51.13 -12.11 59.86
C GLY A 680 52.25 -11.09 59.67
N GLU A 681 51.91 -9.79 59.75
CA GLU A 681 52.20 -9.02 60.97
C GLU A 681 51.54 -7.63 60.99
N SER A 682 51.64 -7.00 62.17
CA SER A 682 51.01 -5.76 62.62
C SER A 682 51.32 -4.50 61.81
N ALA A 683 50.33 -3.58 61.79
CA ALA A 683 50.56 -2.18 61.43
C ALA A 683 51.23 -1.39 62.57
N PRO A 684 51.98 -0.33 62.22
CA PRO A 684 51.97 0.91 63.03
C PRO A 684 51.51 2.14 62.23
N PRO A 685 51.16 3.27 62.91
CA PRO A 685 50.24 4.25 62.34
C PRO A 685 50.85 5.57 61.83
N VAL A 686 50.08 6.22 60.94
CA VAL A 686 49.82 7.67 60.78
C VAL A 686 50.85 8.66 61.37
N GLY A 687 51.51 9.41 60.48
CA GLY A 687 52.14 10.70 60.77
C GLY A 687 51.74 11.77 59.75
N ARG A 688 51.00 12.80 60.15
CA ARG A 688 50.67 13.98 59.33
C ARG A 688 51.76 15.06 59.45
N SER A 689 52.03 15.79 58.37
CA SER A 689 52.26 17.27 58.29
C SER A 689 53.21 17.63 57.13
N PRO A 690 53.29 18.91 56.71
CA PRO A 690 52.17 19.78 56.38
C PRO A 690 52.32 20.47 55.00
N SER A 691 51.29 21.26 54.66
CA SER A 691 51.20 22.16 53.50
C SER A 691 52.34 23.16 53.33
N GLY A 692 52.71 23.46 52.08
CA GLY A 692 53.45 24.65 51.65
C GLY A 692 52.98 25.11 50.27
N ALA A 693 52.70 26.40 50.10
CA ALA A 693 52.10 26.97 48.89
C ALA A 693 53.14 27.63 47.97
N GLY A 694 52.75 27.93 46.72
CA GLY A 694 53.33 29.06 46.00
C GLY A 694 53.56 28.90 44.48
N LEU A 695 52.52 29.28 43.71
CA LEU A 695 52.47 29.89 42.36
C LEU A 695 51.63 29.12 41.33
#